data_AF-A0A4Y2HKJ8-F1
#
_entry.id   AF-A0A4Y2HKJ8-F1
#
_cell.length_a   1.000
_cell.length_b   1.000
_cell.length_c   1.000
_cell.angle_alpha   90.00
_cell.angle_beta   90.00
_cell.angle_gamma   90.00
#
_symmetry.space_group_name_H-M   'P 1'
#
loop_
_entity.id
_entity.type
_entity.pdbx_description
1 polymer ?
#
loop_
_entity_poly.entity_id
_entity_poly.type
_entity_poly.pdbx_seq_one_letter_code
_entity_poly.pdbx_strand_id
1 'polypeptide(L)'
;MRTISNYYCSERLLSTDRKLFRPMGGGRDVRETCLTSQKLGFDIDIIRTLLDTLTEPSFIFADFNLHHPLWGSNDSSRFGNKFADWLTDSNCVILNTSTPTHTSPGCKQSLLDLTFYSKSLLCHSDCFVVDSSFESDHSPVVTTCTLFQHKQRYLTENYDDNNSFNVILVNNTYVTNPSEQSNFFADFYGKSFSEHEPLSIQYTVDVESSLNSNFHLQEYLAIKNSKTATPGPDNISATFFKKLNVNARLYILEQFQRIFDRMHVPKTWKHAIIIPIPKPNKDKLLITSYRPIALTSVFSKIFERIITKKITNFLTSRKKLNPRQFGFLPYRDNRVATYALYSAIYKARKEKKCFLGVSLDIQKAYDSVYIDGLIYKCLEIGIKGNICGWIHHSLLQRTFQVRWRKTLSDISYLHNGLPQGSVLSLVLFAIFMSDFFETIEHGVECLVFADYIFIFCAHQSLEYITKKLQKTIDNVYQWCTYWKLSISAEKSTIADLSSKTILDRINISFNGVRIPWKESITFLGIHFSKRNQNRSILNSIRNKDIKRINALKRIAFKHYGPRARDLIILTDNGICSFFCYASQIINKLPDSHMKACNIIQTKALRIALGVPQWTPNKVLLQMADQEILSEKIKRLSLQFFIKQISINPLSSIYKKDSDQFNIILTEPDKILLSNNLSDLNINWEYIIFGPTFLQLPSDSLSIVTSKYCFQSKSLPHSCINGMFKETLRNDFNQYFIISTDASKSQRITSIAEVSEFSSFAFRIHHTNSIFTAEALAICQAIDDLAIPDKPLLFLTDSFSVLLALQNFSSKSPSVIHKLIHKLVEKSLTNNHITLLWIPGHSTILWNEKADFIAKLVTEHSP
;
A
#
# COMPACT_ATOMS: atom_id res chain seq x y z
N MET A 1 -6.37 -5.69 -23.54
CA MET A 1 -5.03 -6.11 -24.03
C MET A 1 -4.17 -4.86 -24.19
N ARG A 2 -2.85 -4.93 -23.95
CA ARG A 2 -1.88 -3.85 -24.24
C ARG A 2 -1.08 -4.30 -25.46
N THR A 3 -1.05 -3.47 -26.51
CA THR A 3 0.12 -3.01 -27.31
C THR A 3 -0.36 -2.61 -28.71
N ILE A 4 -0.69 -1.34 -28.92
CA ILE A 4 -0.37 -0.58 -30.14
C ILE A 4 -0.10 0.85 -29.66
N SER A 5 1.13 1.31 -29.86
CA SER A 5 1.56 2.67 -29.66
C SER A 5 1.21 3.48 -30.91
N ASN A 6 0.05 4.15 -30.90
CA ASN A 6 -0.28 5.16 -31.91
C ASN A 6 -0.54 6.49 -31.18
N TYR A 7 0.08 7.55 -31.69
CA TYR A 7 -0.12 8.92 -31.24
C TYR A 7 -1.60 9.30 -31.41
N TYR A 8 -2.29 9.52 -30.29
CA TYR A 8 -3.57 10.22 -30.29
C TYR A 8 -3.27 11.70 -30.02
N CYS A 9 -3.34 12.52 -31.07
CA CYS A 9 -3.39 13.97 -30.92
C CYS A 9 -4.86 14.34 -30.68
N SER A 10 -5.34 14.19 -29.44
CA SER A 10 -6.62 14.78 -29.03
C SER A 10 -6.38 16.27 -28.77
N GLU A 11 -6.96 17.11 -29.62
CA GLU A 11 -6.97 18.57 -29.48
C GLU A 11 -7.44 19.00 -28.07
N ARG A 12 -6.59 19.76 -27.39
CA ARG A 12 -6.95 20.91 -26.54
C ARG A 12 -5.67 21.55 -26.01
N LEU A 13 -5.01 22.32 -26.88
CA LEU A 13 -4.04 23.35 -26.53
C LEU A 13 -4.36 24.55 -27.44
N LEU A 14 -4.40 25.83 -27.05
CA LEU A 14 -4.20 26.60 -25.81
C LEU A 14 -4.50 28.08 -26.22
N SER A 15 -4.99 29.02 -25.39
CA SER A 15 -4.23 29.88 -24.44
C SER A 15 -5.04 31.20 -24.30
N THR A 16 -5.34 31.79 -23.13
CA THR A 16 -4.54 32.46 -22.08
C THR A 16 -3.65 33.62 -22.54
N ASP A 17 -4.08 34.82 -22.13
CA ASP A 17 -3.40 36.10 -21.88
C ASP A 17 -1.99 36.40 -22.44
N ARG A 18 -1.90 37.60 -23.04
CA ARG A 18 -0.68 38.28 -23.51
C ARG A 18 0.11 38.91 -22.36
N LYS A 19 1.44 38.75 -22.36
CA LYS A 19 2.43 39.84 -22.64
C LYS A 19 3.90 39.37 -22.53
N LEU A 20 4.61 39.60 -23.65
CA LEU A 20 5.98 40.11 -23.83
C LEU A 20 7.19 39.27 -23.41
N PHE A 21 7.99 38.81 -24.40
CA PHE A 21 9.45 38.99 -24.44
C PHE A 21 10.00 39.00 -25.89
N ARG A 22 10.97 39.90 -26.14
CA ARG A 22 11.83 40.04 -27.34
C ARG A 22 13.06 39.10 -27.24
N PRO A 23 13.84 38.90 -28.33
CA PRO A 23 14.47 37.63 -28.70
C PRO A 23 15.98 37.54 -28.39
N MET A 24 16.54 36.32 -28.40
CA MET A 24 17.96 36.02 -28.70
C MET A 24 18.14 34.54 -29.12
N GLY A 25 18.75 34.33 -30.30
CA GLY A 25 19.46 33.13 -30.80
C GLY A 25 18.67 31.81 -30.91
N GLY A 26 18.50 31.14 -32.05
CA GLY A 26 19.45 30.96 -33.16
C GLY A 26 19.80 29.46 -33.28
N GLY A 27 18.86 28.64 -33.75
CA GLY A 27 19.03 27.21 -34.03
C GLY A 27 17.83 26.69 -34.82
N ARG A 28 18.05 26.01 -35.94
CA ARG A 28 17.02 25.60 -36.90
C ARG A 28 16.15 24.48 -36.30
N ASP A 29 14.99 24.86 -35.76
CA ASP A 29 13.93 23.95 -35.33
C ASP A 29 12.60 24.40 -35.95
N VAL A 30 11.79 23.44 -36.39
CA VAL A 30 10.45 23.61 -36.99
C VAL A 30 9.60 24.48 -36.06
N ARG A 31 9.09 25.60 -36.58
CA ARG A 31 8.24 26.54 -35.84
C ARG A 31 6.81 26.02 -35.78
N GLU A 32 6.36 25.60 -34.60
CA GLU A 32 4.93 25.43 -34.32
C GLU A 32 4.32 26.82 -34.04
N THR A 33 3.50 27.32 -34.96
CA THR A 33 2.80 28.60 -34.82
C THR A 33 1.32 28.34 -34.56
N CYS A 34 0.87 28.52 -33.31
CA CYS A 34 -0.53 28.41 -32.93
C CYS A 34 -1.21 29.78 -33.05
N LEU A 35 -2.28 29.88 -33.85
CA LEU A 35 -2.98 31.14 -34.12
C LEU A 35 -4.43 31.06 -33.65
N THR A 36 -4.82 32.01 -32.81
CA THR A 36 -6.20 32.18 -32.37
C THR A 36 -6.70 33.55 -32.83
N SER A 37 -7.63 33.58 -33.79
CA SER A 37 -8.27 34.84 -34.22
C SER A 37 -9.23 35.34 -33.13
N GLN A 38 -8.88 36.42 -32.45
CA GLN A 38 -9.77 37.12 -31.53
C GLN A 38 -10.86 37.87 -32.32
N LYS A 39 -12.14 37.54 -32.08
CA LYS A 39 -13.31 38.44 -32.20
C LYS A 39 -13.57 39.19 -33.53
N LEU A 40 -12.90 38.84 -34.63
CA LEU A 40 -13.32 39.20 -35.99
C LEU A 40 -13.78 37.90 -36.66
N GLY A 41 -14.86 37.95 -37.45
CA GLY A 41 -15.29 36.81 -38.25
C GLY A 41 -14.14 36.27 -39.12
N PHE A 42 -14.27 35.02 -39.57
CA PHE A 42 -13.29 34.29 -40.39
C PHE A 42 -12.87 35.12 -41.62
N ASP A 43 -11.84 35.96 -41.49
CA ASP A 43 -11.36 36.85 -42.54
C ASP A 43 -10.22 36.17 -43.29
N ILE A 44 -10.55 35.70 -44.50
CA ILE A 44 -9.69 34.86 -45.30
C ILE A 44 -8.44 35.60 -45.79
N ASP A 45 -8.52 36.92 -45.91
CA ASP A 45 -7.42 37.74 -46.41
C ASP A 45 -6.29 37.85 -45.35
N ILE A 46 -6.65 37.81 -44.07
CA ILE A 46 -5.71 37.78 -42.93
C ILE A 46 -5.07 36.39 -42.80
N ILE A 47 -5.86 35.33 -42.96
CA ILE A 47 -5.34 33.96 -42.93
C ILE A 47 -4.42 33.73 -44.12
N ARG A 48 -4.78 34.19 -45.32
CA ARG A 48 -3.95 34.13 -46.54
C ARG A 48 -2.58 34.77 -46.32
N THR A 49 -2.55 36.03 -45.87
CA THR A 49 -1.27 36.74 -45.63
C THR A 49 -0.40 36.01 -44.63
N LEU A 50 -1.00 35.33 -43.66
CA LEU A 50 -0.26 34.54 -42.69
C LEU A 50 0.22 33.21 -43.26
N LEU A 51 -0.61 32.48 -43.99
CA LEU A 51 -0.24 31.20 -44.59
C LEU A 51 0.89 31.40 -45.61
N ASP A 52 0.88 32.52 -46.32
CA ASP A 52 1.95 32.93 -47.24
C ASP A 52 3.29 33.25 -46.52
N THR A 53 3.29 33.46 -45.19
CA THR A 53 4.52 33.71 -44.40
C THR A 53 5.18 32.44 -43.84
N LEU A 54 4.55 31.27 -43.99
CA LEU A 54 5.07 30.01 -43.47
C LEU A 54 6.27 29.52 -44.30
N THR A 55 7.35 29.13 -43.63
CA THR A 55 8.56 28.57 -44.27
C THR A 55 8.40 27.07 -44.52
N GLU A 56 8.65 26.60 -45.74
CA GLU A 56 8.63 25.17 -46.07
C GLU A 56 9.77 24.38 -45.40
N PRO A 57 9.57 23.11 -44.99
CA PRO A 57 8.32 22.32 -45.08
C PRO A 57 7.40 22.54 -43.87
N SER A 58 6.09 22.69 -44.11
CA SER A 58 5.09 22.92 -43.06
C SER A 58 3.84 22.05 -43.22
N PHE A 59 3.25 21.64 -42.09
CA PHE A 59 1.88 21.11 -42.01
C PHE A 59 0.97 22.15 -41.36
N ILE A 60 -0.27 22.22 -41.83
CA ILE A 60 -1.32 23.10 -41.31
C ILE A 60 -2.52 22.23 -40.96
N PHE A 61 -2.96 22.30 -39.71
CA PHE A 61 -4.14 21.59 -39.20
C PHE A 61 -5.09 22.61 -38.59
N ALA A 62 -6.35 22.63 -39.02
CA ALA A 62 -7.37 23.41 -38.33
C ALA A 62 -8.78 22.90 -38.65
N ASP A 63 -9.73 23.21 -37.75
CA ASP A 63 -11.15 23.23 -38.07
C ASP A 63 -11.46 24.52 -38.85
N PHE A 64 -11.49 24.41 -40.17
CA PHE A 64 -11.72 25.58 -41.04
C PHE A 64 -13.20 25.95 -41.12
N ASN A 65 -14.13 25.03 -40.80
CA ASN A 65 -15.56 25.21 -41.04
C ASN A 65 -15.89 25.70 -42.48
N LEU A 66 -15.08 25.31 -43.47
CA LEU A 66 -15.23 25.70 -44.87
C LEU A 66 -15.87 24.58 -45.70
N HIS A 67 -16.83 24.95 -46.55
CA HIS A 67 -17.53 24.03 -47.44
C HIS A 67 -17.11 24.28 -48.89
N HIS A 68 -16.51 23.29 -49.54
CA HIS A 68 -16.19 23.34 -50.97
C HIS A 68 -16.10 21.92 -51.58
N PRO A 69 -16.47 21.72 -52.85
CA PRO A 69 -16.32 20.43 -53.54
C PRO A 69 -14.88 19.89 -53.62
N LEU A 70 -13.87 20.76 -53.64
CA LEU A 70 -12.44 20.36 -53.72
C LEU A 70 -12.00 19.41 -52.60
N TRP A 71 -12.60 19.52 -51.42
CA TRP A 71 -12.32 18.64 -50.28
C TRP A 71 -13.57 17.85 -49.86
N GLY A 72 -14.47 17.57 -50.80
CA GLY A 72 -15.55 16.59 -50.60
C GLY A 72 -16.80 17.12 -49.89
N SER A 73 -17.04 18.44 -49.84
CA SER A 73 -18.32 18.98 -49.39
C SER A 73 -19.36 19.01 -50.53
N ASN A 74 -20.62 18.70 -50.24
CA ASN A 74 -21.71 18.74 -51.24
C ASN A 74 -22.14 20.17 -51.60
N ASP A 75 -21.82 21.14 -50.74
CA ASP A 75 -22.15 22.55 -50.94
C ASP A 75 -20.86 23.40 -50.96
N SER A 76 -20.91 24.56 -51.60
CA SER A 76 -19.82 25.53 -51.64
C SER A 76 -20.20 26.80 -50.89
N SER A 77 -19.44 27.18 -49.86
CA SER A 77 -19.60 28.47 -49.21
C SER A 77 -18.78 29.55 -49.92
N ARG A 78 -19.22 30.82 -49.86
CA ARG A 78 -18.49 31.96 -50.45
C ARG A 78 -17.04 32.05 -49.95
N PHE A 79 -16.82 31.70 -48.68
CA PHE A 79 -15.49 31.63 -48.09
C PHE A 79 -14.71 30.40 -48.55
N GLY A 80 -15.38 29.25 -48.72
CA GLY A 80 -14.79 28.05 -49.31
C GLY A 80 -14.26 28.29 -50.73
N ASN A 81 -15.02 29.01 -51.57
CA ASN A 81 -14.59 29.37 -52.94
C ASN A 81 -13.34 30.25 -52.93
N LYS A 82 -13.31 31.30 -52.09
CA LYS A 82 -12.12 32.16 -51.97
C LYS A 82 -10.88 31.41 -51.47
N PHE A 83 -11.09 30.45 -50.56
CA PHE A 83 -10.00 29.62 -50.03
C PHE A 83 -9.48 28.63 -51.08
N ALA A 84 -10.39 28.07 -51.87
CA ALA A 84 -10.07 27.22 -53.01
C ALA A 84 -9.21 27.96 -54.05
N ASP A 85 -9.57 29.21 -54.38
CA ASP A 85 -8.80 30.06 -55.29
C ASP A 85 -7.39 30.36 -54.73
N TRP A 86 -7.27 30.62 -53.42
CA TRP A 86 -5.95 30.77 -52.80
C TRP A 86 -5.15 29.47 -52.86
N LEU A 87 -5.78 28.33 -52.60
CA LEU A 87 -5.12 27.04 -52.62
C LEU A 87 -4.48 26.75 -53.97
N THR A 88 -5.18 27.07 -55.08
CA THR A 88 -4.66 26.90 -56.44
C THR A 88 -3.42 27.74 -56.72
N ASP A 89 -3.33 28.92 -56.10
CA ASP A 89 -2.19 29.83 -56.23
C ASP A 89 -1.05 29.53 -55.22
N SER A 90 -1.30 28.67 -54.24
CA SER A 90 -0.37 28.37 -53.14
C SER A 90 0.52 27.14 -53.40
N ASN A 91 1.58 27.02 -52.60
CA ASN A 91 2.40 25.80 -52.53
C ASN A 91 1.84 24.73 -51.58
N CYS A 92 0.62 24.91 -51.06
CA CYS A 92 -0.02 23.96 -50.16
C CYS A 92 -0.92 22.98 -50.93
N VAL A 93 -0.97 21.73 -50.48
CA VAL A 93 -1.83 20.66 -51.00
C VAL A 93 -2.68 20.10 -49.86
N ILE A 94 -3.92 19.71 -50.16
CA ILE A 94 -4.82 19.04 -49.21
C ILE A 94 -4.39 17.59 -49.04
N LEU A 95 -4.29 17.12 -47.79
CA LEU A 95 -3.98 15.72 -47.47
C LEU A 95 -5.22 14.88 -47.14
N ASN A 96 -6.33 15.50 -46.75
CA ASN A 96 -7.52 14.78 -46.33
C ASN A 96 -8.07 13.85 -47.43
N THR A 97 -8.45 12.64 -47.02
CA THR A 97 -9.31 11.75 -47.80
C THR A 97 -10.75 12.25 -47.79
N SER A 98 -11.56 11.91 -48.80
CA SER A 98 -12.99 12.30 -48.90
C SER A 98 -13.91 11.73 -47.80
N THR A 99 -13.34 11.18 -46.74
CA THR A 99 -14.01 10.66 -45.56
C THR A 99 -14.42 11.82 -44.63
N PRO A 100 -15.69 11.92 -44.22
CA PRO A 100 -16.15 13.01 -43.36
C PRO A 100 -15.45 13.04 -42.01
N THR A 101 -15.11 14.24 -41.51
CA THR A 101 -14.46 14.44 -40.22
C THR A 101 -15.44 14.88 -39.13
N HIS A 102 -16.66 15.26 -39.49
CA HIS A 102 -17.69 15.71 -38.56
C HIS A 102 -19.05 15.08 -38.89
N THR A 103 -19.77 14.64 -37.86
CA THR A 103 -21.15 14.13 -37.96
C THR A 103 -22.05 14.94 -37.03
N SER A 104 -22.92 15.75 -37.63
CA SER A 104 -23.92 16.53 -36.89
C SER A 104 -24.95 15.64 -36.18
N PRO A 105 -25.67 16.16 -35.15
CA PRO A 105 -26.71 15.42 -34.42
C PRO A 105 -27.83 14.85 -35.30
N GLY A 106 -28.02 15.38 -36.51
CA GLY A 106 -28.98 14.89 -37.50
C GLY A 106 -28.40 13.87 -38.51
N CYS A 107 -27.25 13.25 -38.21
CA CYS A 107 -26.50 12.34 -39.08
C CYS A 107 -26.01 12.95 -40.41
N LYS A 108 -26.03 14.29 -40.58
CA LYS A 108 -25.35 14.91 -41.72
C LYS A 108 -23.85 14.91 -41.47
N GLN A 109 -23.12 14.38 -42.44
CA GLN A 109 -21.66 14.26 -42.41
C GLN A 109 -21.02 15.38 -43.23
N SER A 110 -19.96 15.98 -42.69
CA SER A 110 -19.23 17.09 -43.33
C SER A 110 -17.72 16.94 -43.10
N LEU A 111 -16.93 17.47 -44.02
CA LEU A 111 -15.47 17.48 -43.94
C LEU A 111 -15.02 18.91 -43.61
N LEU A 112 -14.78 19.18 -42.32
CA LEU A 112 -14.51 20.52 -41.78
C LEU A 112 -13.07 20.66 -41.26
N ASP A 113 -12.51 19.55 -40.77
CA ASP A 113 -11.15 19.48 -40.23
C ASP A 113 -10.19 19.20 -41.38
N LEU A 114 -9.55 20.26 -41.91
CA LEU A 114 -8.67 20.15 -43.07
C LEU A 114 -7.20 20.17 -42.64
N THR A 115 -6.43 19.30 -43.28
CA THR A 115 -4.98 19.16 -43.17
C THR A 115 -4.35 19.54 -44.50
N PHE A 116 -3.50 20.56 -44.48
CA PHE A 116 -2.71 21.00 -45.62
C PHE A 116 -1.22 20.79 -45.36
N TYR A 117 -0.45 20.63 -46.42
CA TYR A 117 1.00 20.46 -46.35
C TYR A 117 1.69 21.12 -47.55
N SER A 118 2.95 21.53 -47.36
CA SER A 118 3.77 22.05 -48.46
C SER A 118 4.06 20.97 -49.51
N LYS A 119 3.99 21.27 -50.81
CA LYS A 119 4.28 20.34 -51.93
C LYS A 119 5.59 19.54 -51.76
N SER A 120 6.58 20.08 -51.05
CA SER A 120 7.84 19.40 -50.70
C SER A 120 7.68 18.10 -49.89
N LEU A 121 6.52 17.86 -49.26
CA LEU A 121 6.23 16.68 -48.42
C LEU A 121 5.39 15.59 -49.13
N LEU A 122 5.01 15.78 -50.40
CA LEU A 122 4.00 14.99 -51.13
C LEU A 122 4.29 13.48 -51.24
N CYS A 123 5.55 13.07 -51.23
CA CYS A 123 5.94 11.66 -51.34
C CYS A 123 6.13 10.96 -49.98
N HIS A 124 5.90 11.64 -48.87
CA HIS A 124 6.28 11.15 -47.54
C HIS A 124 5.13 11.13 -46.53
N SER A 125 3.93 11.60 -46.85
CA SER A 125 2.82 11.74 -45.89
C SER A 125 1.51 11.07 -46.33
N ASP A 126 0.86 10.37 -45.40
CA ASP A 126 -0.47 9.76 -45.56
C ASP A 126 -1.42 10.26 -44.48
N CYS A 127 -2.72 10.38 -44.79
CA CYS A 127 -3.76 10.78 -43.84
C CYS A 127 -4.97 9.83 -43.91
N PHE A 128 -5.55 9.48 -42.76
CA PHE A 128 -6.78 8.72 -42.67
C PHE A 128 -7.63 9.18 -41.48
N VAL A 129 -8.94 9.12 -41.64
CA VAL A 129 -9.90 9.39 -40.56
C VAL A 129 -10.19 8.10 -39.81
N VAL A 130 -10.14 8.17 -38.47
CA VAL A 130 -10.41 7.01 -37.62
C VAL A 130 -11.87 7.01 -37.19
N ASP A 131 -12.62 6.00 -37.61
CA ASP A 131 -13.96 5.72 -37.08
C ASP A 131 -13.84 5.37 -35.60
N SER A 132 -14.11 6.36 -34.75
CA SER A 132 -13.97 6.22 -33.32
C SER A 132 -15.33 6.36 -32.65
N SER A 133 -15.77 5.30 -31.97
CA SER A 133 -17.02 5.28 -31.18
C SER A 133 -16.91 6.05 -29.86
N PHE A 134 -16.10 7.12 -29.83
CA PHE A 134 -16.05 8.05 -28.71
C PHE A 134 -17.20 9.05 -28.89
N GLU A 135 -17.82 9.49 -27.80
CA GLU A 135 -19.03 10.33 -27.75
C GLU A 135 -18.82 11.78 -28.31
N SER A 136 -18.01 11.95 -29.36
CA SER A 136 -17.68 13.23 -30.01
C SER A 136 -18.35 13.32 -31.38
N ASP A 137 -18.72 14.54 -31.78
CA ASP A 137 -19.27 14.88 -33.11
C ASP A 137 -18.20 15.02 -34.20
N HIS A 138 -16.91 15.12 -33.84
CA HIS A 138 -15.76 15.06 -34.76
C HIS A 138 -15.02 13.70 -34.68
N SER A 139 -14.63 13.20 -35.85
CA SER A 139 -13.81 12.00 -36.05
C SER A 139 -12.33 12.35 -36.14
N PRO A 140 -11.44 11.69 -35.39
CA PRO A 140 -10.01 12.00 -35.40
C PRO A 140 -9.38 11.83 -36.78
N VAL A 141 -8.65 12.84 -37.23
CA VAL A 141 -7.83 12.80 -38.45
C VAL A 141 -6.39 12.44 -38.09
N VAL A 142 -5.89 11.31 -38.59
CA VAL A 142 -4.53 10.83 -38.33
C VAL A 142 -3.67 11.07 -39.56
N THR A 143 -2.68 11.96 -39.43
CA THR A 143 -1.66 12.19 -40.45
C THR A 143 -0.34 11.55 -40.04
N THR A 144 0.28 10.81 -40.95
CA THR A 144 1.58 10.16 -40.81
C THR A 144 2.55 10.77 -41.81
N CYS A 145 3.81 10.97 -41.44
CA CYS A 145 4.86 11.43 -42.35
C CYS A 145 6.18 10.70 -42.07
N THR A 146 6.71 10.04 -43.10
CA THR A 146 7.86 9.13 -43.05
C THR A 146 9.20 9.84 -42.88
N LEU A 147 9.27 11.15 -43.15
CA LEU A 147 10.45 11.98 -42.85
C LEU A 147 10.72 12.12 -41.34
N PHE A 148 9.73 11.85 -40.49
CA PHE A 148 9.85 11.91 -39.03
C PHE A 148 10.13 10.55 -38.37
N GLN A 149 10.92 9.68 -39.03
CA GLN A 149 11.33 8.42 -38.43
C GLN A 149 12.24 8.61 -37.19
N HIS A 150 11.66 8.32 -36.03
CA HIS A 150 12.29 7.95 -34.75
C HIS A 150 13.41 8.86 -34.20
N LYS A 151 13.00 9.97 -33.59
CA LYS A 151 13.47 10.30 -32.24
C LYS A 151 12.30 10.14 -31.27
N GLN A 152 12.33 9.08 -30.46
CA GLN A 152 11.48 9.00 -29.27
C GLN A 152 11.79 10.21 -28.38
N ARG A 153 11.06 11.31 -28.54
CA ARG A 153 10.87 12.28 -27.47
C ARG A 153 10.00 11.60 -26.43
N TYR A 154 10.65 10.86 -25.54
CA TYR A 154 10.14 10.80 -24.18
C TYR A 154 9.85 12.24 -23.77
N LEU A 155 8.68 12.49 -23.17
CA LEU A 155 8.44 13.70 -22.40
C LEU A 155 9.57 13.78 -21.36
N THR A 156 10.68 14.41 -21.74
CA THR A 156 11.60 15.01 -20.81
C THR A 156 10.72 16.01 -20.08
N GLU A 157 10.45 15.71 -18.82
CA GLU A 157 10.21 16.72 -17.80
C GLU A 157 11.03 17.94 -18.22
N ASN A 158 10.38 19.09 -18.39
CA ASN A 158 11.08 20.35 -18.51
C ASN A 158 12.06 20.40 -17.34
N TYR A 159 13.32 20.10 -17.64
CA TYR A 159 14.46 20.44 -16.83
C TYR A 159 14.41 21.96 -16.81
N ASP A 160 13.76 22.50 -15.78
CA ASP A 160 14.11 23.83 -15.33
C ASP A 160 15.61 23.79 -15.07
N ASP A 161 16.36 24.47 -15.92
CA ASP A 161 17.78 24.71 -15.80
C ASP A 161 18.07 25.35 -14.44
N ASN A 162 18.35 24.48 -13.47
CA ASN A 162 19.12 24.77 -12.27
C ASN A 162 20.19 23.68 -12.18
N ASN A 163 21.31 23.93 -12.86
CA ASN A 163 22.50 23.07 -12.98
C ASN A 163 23.20 22.67 -11.66
N SER A 164 22.58 22.89 -10.49
CA SER A 164 23.15 22.57 -9.17
C SER A 164 22.87 21.13 -8.70
N PHE A 165 22.01 20.36 -9.38
CA PHE A 165 21.63 19.00 -8.96
C PHE A 165 22.38 17.85 -9.65
N ASN A 166 23.34 18.16 -10.52
CA ASN A 166 24.07 17.13 -11.27
C ASN A 166 25.41 16.71 -10.67
N VAL A 167 25.77 17.28 -9.52
CA VAL A 167 27.10 17.19 -8.93
C VAL A 167 27.05 16.45 -7.60
N ILE A 168 28.05 15.61 -7.33
CA ILE A 168 28.24 14.94 -6.05
C ILE A 168 29.59 15.38 -5.47
N LEU A 169 29.60 15.74 -4.19
CA LEU A 169 30.82 16.09 -3.48
C LEU A 169 31.47 14.81 -2.92
N VAL A 170 32.68 14.51 -3.37
CA VAL A 170 33.51 13.40 -2.89
C VAL A 170 34.88 13.95 -2.51
N ASN A 171 35.30 13.79 -1.25
CA ASN A 171 36.61 14.27 -0.76
C ASN A 171 36.91 15.74 -1.11
N ASN A 172 35.95 16.65 -0.91
CA ASN A 172 36.03 18.08 -1.29
C ASN A 172 36.17 18.37 -2.80
N THR A 173 36.00 17.37 -3.66
CA THR A 173 35.96 17.55 -5.12
C THR A 173 34.55 17.34 -5.67
N TYR A 174 34.18 18.14 -6.66
CA TYR A 174 32.87 18.09 -7.31
C TYR A 174 32.94 17.14 -8.52
N VAL A 175 32.30 15.99 -8.41
CA VAL A 175 32.25 14.98 -9.49
C VAL A 175 30.96 15.18 -10.28
N THR A 176 31.07 15.27 -11.61
CA THR A 176 29.92 15.45 -12.53
C THR A 176 29.67 14.24 -13.42
N ASN A 177 30.69 13.41 -13.68
CA ASN A 177 30.61 12.23 -14.54
C ASN A 177 29.72 11.14 -13.91
N PRO A 178 28.62 10.72 -14.55
CA PRO A 178 27.70 9.72 -13.98
C PRO A 178 28.33 8.36 -13.69
N SER A 179 29.31 7.92 -14.48
CA SER A 179 29.99 6.62 -14.29
C SER A 179 30.87 6.62 -13.04
N GLU A 180 31.67 7.67 -12.86
CA GLU A 180 32.47 7.87 -11.64
C GLU A 180 31.57 8.03 -10.42
N GLN A 181 30.48 8.80 -10.53
CA GLN A 181 29.47 8.93 -9.48
C GLN A 181 28.90 7.56 -9.07
N SER A 182 28.55 6.69 -10.02
CA SER A 182 28.05 5.35 -9.70
C SER A 182 29.10 4.48 -9.00
N ASN A 183 30.37 4.56 -9.41
CA ASN A 183 31.46 3.82 -8.75
C ASN A 183 31.73 4.36 -7.33
N PHE A 184 31.73 5.67 -7.10
CA PHE A 184 31.84 6.23 -5.75
C PHE A 184 30.69 5.82 -4.83
N PHE A 185 29.47 5.72 -5.35
CA PHE A 185 28.37 5.13 -4.59
C PHE A 185 28.62 3.66 -4.29
N ALA A 186 29.11 2.89 -5.27
CA ALA A 186 29.39 1.47 -5.10
C ALA A 186 30.45 1.25 -4.01
N ASP A 187 31.55 2.00 -4.06
CA ASP A 187 32.60 1.97 -3.04
C ASP A 187 32.07 2.38 -1.66
N PHE A 188 31.28 3.44 -1.58
CA PHE A 188 30.72 3.90 -0.30
C PHE A 188 29.76 2.88 0.33
N TYR A 189 28.98 2.17 -0.49
CA TYR A 189 28.06 1.13 -0.01
C TYR A 189 28.78 -0.22 0.20
N GLY A 190 29.86 -0.50 -0.52
CA GLY A 190 30.65 -1.72 -0.45
C GLY A 190 31.72 -1.73 0.65
N LYS A 191 32.12 -0.55 1.16
CA LYS A 191 33.04 -0.44 2.31
C LYS A 191 32.49 -1.21 3.52
N SER A 192 33.09 -2.36 3.77
CA SER A 192 32.78 -3.26 4.87
C SER A 192 33.48 -2.80 6.14
N PHE A 193 32.74 -2.79 7.25
CA PHE A 193 33.34 -2.79 8.58
C PHE A 193 33.78 -4.23 8.86
N SER A 194 35.10 -4.44 8.80
CA SER A 194 35.87 -5.63 9.22
C SER A 194 35.50 -7.00 8.61
N GLU A 195 36.51 -7.63 8.00
CA GLU A 195 36.51 -9.07 7.71
C GLU A 195 36.56 -9.86 9.04
N HIS A 196 35.83 -10.97 9.11
CA HIS A 196 35.68 -11.75 10.35
C HIS A 196 35.85 -13.24 10.08
N GLU A 197 36.36 -13.95 11.08
CA GLU A 197 36.40 -15.41 11.06
C GLU A 197 34.96 -15.97 11.08
N PRO A 198 34.63 -16.88 10.15
CA PRO A 198 33.30 -17.46 10.07
C PRO A 198 33.02 -18.35 11.29
N LEU A 199 31.81 -18.24 11.84
CA LEU A 199 31.36 -19.18 12.87
C LEU A 199 31.08 -20.55 12.24
N SER A 200 31.50 -21.64 12.90
CA SER A 200 31.14 -23.00 12.49
C SER A 200 29.67 -23.27 12.83
N ILE A 201 28.78 -23.10 11.85
CA ILE A 201 27.33 -23.24 12.05
C ILE A 201 26.86 -24.61 11.55
N GLN A 202 26.22 -25.38 12.44
CA GLN A 202 25.52 -26.62 12.07
C GLN A 202 24.01 -26.37 12.05
N TYR A 203 23.39 -26.54 10.87
CA TYR A 203 21.92 -26.47 10.72
C TYR A 203 21.33 -27.82 11.08
N THR A 204 21.22 -28.14 12.37
CA THR A 204 20.59 -29.38 12.82
C THR A 204 19.17 -29.51 12.24
N VAL A 205 18.84 -30.69 11.72
CA VAL A 205 17.54 -30.97 11.08
C VAL A 205 16.57 -31.45 12.17
N ASP A 206 15.76 -30.54 12.70
CA ASP A 206 14.57 -30.94 13.48
C ASP A 206 13.44 -31.29 12.48
N VAL A 207 13.27 -32.60 12.22
CA VAL A 207 12.28 -33.18 11.31
C VAL A 207 10.83 -32.80 11.69
N GLU A 208 10.60 -32.47 12.97
CA GLU A 208 9.26 -32.17 13.52
C GLU A 208 8.87 -30.68 13.48
N SER A 209 9.71 -29.80 12.93
CA SER A 209 9.42 -28.36 12.90
C SER A 209 8.50 -27.97 11.74
N SER A 210 7.30 -27.41 12.03
CA SER A 210 6.34 -26.90 11.03
C SER A 210 6.93 -25.90 10.02
N LEU A 211 8.06 -25.30 10.38
CA LEU A 211 8.90 -24.44 9.54
C LEU A 211 9.47 -25.15 8.31
N ASN A 212 9.88 -26.42 8.43
CA ASN A 212 10.50 -27.20 7.35
C ASN A 212 9.51 -28.02 6.53
N SER A 213 8.20 -27.81 6.73
CA SER A 213 7.14 -28.40 5.91
C SER A 213 7.24 -27.99 4.42
N ASN A 214 6.67 -28.81 3.53
CA ASN A 214 6.60 -28.52 2.10
C ASN A 214 5.75 -27.28 1.79
N PHE A 215 6.03 -26.63 0.66
CA PHE A 215 5.24 -25.49 0.19
C PHE A 215 3.92 -25.94 -0.42
N HIS A 216 2.84 -25.25 -0.08
CA HIS A 216 1.50 -25.54 -0.60
C HIS A 216 1.05 -24.45 -1.59
N LEU A 217 0.19 -24.80 -2.56
CA LEU A 217 -0.30 -23.87 -3.59
C LEU A 217 -0.98 -22.62 -3.00
N GLN A 218 -1.65 -22.75 -1.85
CA GLN A 218 -2.27 -21.63 -1.15
C GLN A 218 -1.25 -20.56 -0.70
N GLU A 219 -0.03 -20.96 -0.35
CA GLU A 219 1.06 -20.05 0.02
C GLU A 219 1.52 -19.23 -1.21
N TYR A 220 1.53 -19.86 -2.38
CA TYR A 220 1.79 -19.18 -3.66
C TYR A 220 0.65 -18.25 -4.08
N LEU A 221 -0.62 -18.65 -3.89
CA LEU A 221 -1.78 -17.84 -4.29
C LEU A 221 -1.94 -16.54 -3.50
N ALA A 222 -1.53 -16.51 -2.23
CA ALA A 222 -1.47 -15.29 -1.42
C ALA A 222 -0.60 -14.17 -2.05
N ILE A 223 0.27 -14.52 -3.01
CA ILE A 223 1.19 -13.61 -3.70
C ILE A 223 0.49 -12.83 -4.82
N LYS A 224 -0.73 -13.22 -5.25
CA LYS A 224 -1.54 -12.46 -6.23
C LYS A 224 -1.78 -10.99 -5.81
N ASN A 225 -1.83 -10.75 -4.50
CA ASN A 225 -2.06 -9.42 -3.92
C ASN A 225 -0.78 -8.57 -3.81
N SER A 226 0.37 -9.05 -4.29
CA SER A 226 1.61 -8.28 -4.30
C SER A 226 1.52 -7.07 -5.24
N LYS A 227 2.08 -5.93 -4.83
CA LYS A 227 2.13 -4.71 -5.65
C LYS A 227 3.01 -4.93 -6.88
N THR A 228 2.69 -4.26 -7.99
CA THR A 228 3.54 -4.25 -9.20
C THR A 228 4.81 -3.47 -8.91
N ALA A 229 5.85 -4.16 -8.44
CA ALA A 229 7.16 -3.57 -8.17
C ALA A 229 8.01 -3.48 -9.44
N THR A 230 8.93 -2.51 -9.47
CA THR A 230 10.00 -2.42 -10.48
C THR A 230 10.78 -3.73 -10.50
N PRO A 231 11.07 -4.29 -11.69
CA PRO A 231 11.78 -5.55 -11.81
C PRO A 231 13.23 -5.43 -11.33
N GLY A 232 13.83 -6.59 -11.04
CA GLY A 232 15.24 -6.70 -10.67
C GLY A 232 16.15 -6.69 -11.91
N PRO A 233 17.38 -7.21 -11.76
CA PRO A 233 18.33 -7.35 -12.88
C PRO A 233 17.81 -8.23 -14.03
N ASP A 234 16.86 -9.11 -13.71
CA ASP A 234 16.20 -10.02 -14.65
C ASP A 234 15.16 -9.35 -15.56
N ASN A 235 14.77 -8.10 -15.29
CA ASN A 235 13.72 -7.37 -16.01
C ASN A 235 12.33 -8.07 -16.02
N ILE A 236 12.12 -9.08 -15.16
CA ILE A 236 10.86 -9.80 -15.04
C ILE A 236 9.96 -9.07 -14.05
N SER A 237 8.79 -8.62 -14.50
CA SER A 237 7.84 -7.88 -13.65
C SER A 237 6.96 -8.81 -12.81
N ALA A 238 6.44 -8.31 -11.70
CA ALA A 238 5.44 -9.03 -10.90
C ALA A 238 4.12 -9.29 -11.66
N THR A 239 3.84 -8.53 -12.74
CA THR A 239 2.65 -8.75 -13.58
C THR A 239 2.72 -10.04 -14.38
N PHE A 240 3.93 -10.51 -14.72
CA PHE A 240 4.15 -11.80 -15.37
C PHE A 240 3.55 -12.94 -14.53
N PHE A 241 3.91 -13.02 -13.25
CA PHE A 241 3.42 -14.05 -12.33
C PHE A 241 1.90 -14.04 -12.12
N LYS A 242 1.28 -12.85 -12.12
CA LYS A 242 -0.18 -12.73 -11.97
C LYS A 242 -0.94 -13.35 -13.14
N LYS A 243 -0.36 -13.32 -14.34
CA LYS A 243 -0.98 -13.84 -15.57
C LYS A 243 -0.71 -15.32 -15.84
N LEU A 244 0.18 -15.97 -15.08
CA LEU A 244 0.47 -17.40 -15.25
C LEU A 244 -0.77 -18.26 -15.00
N ASN A 245 -0.93 -19.34 -15.78
CA ASN A 245 -1.96 -20.36 -15.55
C ASN A 245 -1.63 -21.21 -14.31
N VAL A 246 -2.57 -22.05 -13.86
CA VAL A 246 -2.39 -22.87 -12.64
C VAL A 246 -1.21 -23.85 -12.79
N ASN A 247 -1.05 -24.47 -13.96
CA ASN A 247 0.01 -25.46 -14.21
C ASN A 247 1.42 -24.84 -14.14
N ALA A 248 1.63 -23.67 -14.75
CA ALA A 248 2.91 -22.98 -14.66
C ALA A 248 3.24 -22.54 -13.23
N ARG A 249 2.22 -22.21 -12.42
CA ARG A 249 2.41 -21.88 -11.01
C ARG A 249 2.82 -23.09 -10.18
N LEU A 250 2.20 -24.26 -10.44
CA LEU A 250 2.59 -25.52 -9.81
C LEU A 250 4.03 -25.89 -10.16
N TYR A 251 4.43 -25.72 -11.42
CA TYR A 251 5.80 -25.95 -11.83
C TYR A 251 6.80 -25.04 -11.10
N ILE A 252 6.50 -23.73 -10.99
CA ILE A 252 7.36 -22.80 -10.23
C ILE A 252 7.43 -23.19 -8.75
N LEU A 253 6.30 -23.61 -8.15
CA LEU A 253 6.25 -24.08 -6.77
C LEU A 253 7.13 -25.31 -6.55
N GLU A 254 7.12 -26.26 -7.49
CA GLU A 254 7.99 -27.44 -7.47
C GLU A 254 9.47 -27.04 -7.54
N GLN A 255 9.83 -26.08 -8.39
CA GLN A 255 11.20 -25.57 -8.45
C GLN A 255 11.61 -24.87 -7.14
N PHE A 256 10.70 -24.13 -6.51
CA PHE A 256 10.94 -23.54 -5.20
C PHE A 256 11.15 -24.60 -4.12
N GLN A 257 10.36 -25.67 -4.12
CA GLN A 257 10.54 -26.78 -3.20
C GLN A 257 11.93 -27.42 -3.37
N ARG A 258 12.34 -27.71 -4.61
CA ARG A 258 13.68 -28.25 -4.91
C ARG A 258 14.82 -27.33 -4.44
N ILE A 259 14.67 -26.02 -4.60
CA ILE A 259 15.61 -25.00 -4.12
C ILE A 259 15.71 -25.03 -2.58
N PHE A 260 14.56 -25.17 -1.92
CA PHE A 260 14.45 -25.22 -0.48
C PHE A 260 15.09 -26.47 0.11
N ASP A 261 14.78 -27.65 -0.45
CA ASP A 261 15.30 -28.94 0.02
C ASP A 261 16.83 -29.03 -0.15
N ARG A 262 17.34 -28.47 -1.25
CA ARG A 262 18.79 -28.44 -1.54
C ARG A 262 19.54 -27.33 -0.80
N MET A 263 18.84 -26.41 -0.13
CA MET A 263 19.40 -25.20 0.49
C MET A 263 20.27 -24.38 -0.48
N HIS A 264 19.98 -24.41 -1.78
CA HIS A 264 20.82 -23.80 -2.82
C HIS A 264 20.18 -22.54 -3.40
N VAL A 265 20.83 -21.39 -3.21
CA VAL A 265 20.35 -20.09 -3.71
C VAL A 265 20.99 -19.76 -5.08
N PRO A 266 20.21 -19.55 -6.15
CA PRO A 266 20.74 -19.15 -7.46
C PRO A 266 21.58 -17.87 -7.38
N LYS A 267 22.74 -17.85 -8.07
CA LYS A 267 23.63 -16.67 -8.11
C LYS A 267 22.91 -15.40 -8.60
N THR A 268 21.97 -15.54 -9.54
CA THR A 268 21.16 -14.43 -10.06
C THR A 268 20.25 -13.80 -9.00
N TRP A 269 19.85 -14.55 -7.98
CA TRP A 269 19.06 -14.02 -6.86
C TRP A 269 19.90 -13.27 -5.83
N LYS A 270 21.21 -13.60 -5.76
CA LYS A 270 22.20 -12.93 -4.90
C LYS A 270 22.72 -11.62 -5.49
N HIS A 271 22.42 -11.35 -6.76
CA HIS A 271 22.79 -10.12 -7.45
C HIS A 271 21.67 -9.08 -7.36
N ALA A 272 22.01 -7.85 -6.98
CA ALA A 272 21.05 -6.75 -6.86
C ALA A 272 21.51 -5.48 -7.59
N ILE A 273 20.55 -4.72 -8.13
CA ILE A 273 20.85 -3.37 -8.62
C ILE A 273 20.37 -2.34 -7.60
N ILE A 274 21.29 -1.55 -7.06
CA ILE A 274 21.03 -0.51 -6.08
C ILE A 274 20.63 0.78 -6.79
N ILE A 275 19.52 1.37 -6.37
CA ILE A 275 19.10 2.72 -6.77
C ILE A 275 19.26 3.65 -5.56
N PRO A 276 20.15 4.65 -5.62
CA PRO A 276 20.28 5.65 -4.57
C PRO A 276 19.08 6.62 -4.57
N ILE A 277 18.33 6.69 -3.45
CA ILE A 277 17.20 7.62 -3.29
C ILE A 277 17.54 8.71 -2.25
N PRO A 278 17.37 10.01 -2.57
CA PRO A 278 17.70 11.09 -1.65
C PRO A 278 16.79 11.08 -0.42
N LYS A 279 17.38 11.26 0.76
CA LYS A 279 16.65 11.49 2.02
C LYS A 279 15.98 12.88 1.97
N PRO A 280 14.74 13.01 2.48
CA PRO A 280 14.05 14.30 2.47
C PRO A 280 14.79 15.31 3.35
N ASN A 281 14.84 16.58 2.91
CA ASN A 281 15.45 17.70 3.61
C ASN A 281 16.95 17.53 3.96
N LYS A 282 17.66 16.66 3.25
CA LYS A 282 19.13 16.55 3.34
C LYS A 282 19.79 17.16 2.11
N ASP A 283 21.03 17.59 2.29
CA ASP A 283 21.85 18.09 1.18
C ASP A 283 22.06 16.97 0.15
N LYS A 284 21.63 17.22 -1.09
CA LYS A 284 21.71 16.27 -2.20
C LYS A 284 23.13 16.15 -2.76
N LEU A 285 24.05 17.04 -2.39
CA LEU A 285 25.44 16.97 -2.84
C LEU A 285 26.22 15.84 -2.15
N LEU A 286 25.79 15.41 -0.96
CA LEU A 286 26.50 14.41 -0.15
C LEU A 286 26.01 12.98 -0.43
N ILE A 287 26.94 12.05 -0.66
CA ILE A 287 26.65 10.61 -0.84
C ILE A 287 25.89 10.02 0.37
N THR A 288 26.20 10.48 1.59
CA THR A 288 25.57 10.02 2.85
C THR A 288 24.07 10.34 2.94
N SER A 289 23.60 11.28 2.12
CA SER A 289 22.20 11.68 2.02
C SER A 289 21.34 10.72 1.21
N TYR A 290 21.92 9.74 0.51
CA TYR A 290 21.18 8.78 -0.31
C TYR A 290 20.98 7.44 0.44
N ARG A 291 19.82 6.81 0.21
CA ARG A 291 19.50 5.45 0.69
C ARG A 291 19.74 4.45 -0.44
N PRO A 292 20.47 3.35 -0.21
CA PRO A 292 20.67 2.31 -1.21
C PRO A 292 19.44 1.39 -1.28
N ILE A 293 18.57 1.54 -2.28
CA ILE A 293 17.44 0.60 -2.46
C ILE A 293 17.86 -0.54 -3.39
N ALA A 294 17.92 -1.76 -2.85
CA ALA A 294 18.29 -2.96 -3.60
C ALA A 294 17.09 -3.52 -4.40
N LEU A 295 17.23 -3.56 -5.72
CA LEU A 295 16.33 -4.29 -6.61
C LEU A 295 16.85 -5.70 -6.84
N THR A 296 16.27 -6.67 -6.13
CA THR A 296 16.48 -8.11 -6.37
C THR A 296 15.44 -8.69 -7.33
N SER A 297 15.75 -9.87 -7.88
CA SER A 297 14.85 -10.65 -8.75
C SER A 297 13.46 -10.82 -8.13
N VAL A 298 12.43 -10.75 -8.96
CA VAL A 298 11.05 -10.98 -8.52
C VAL A 298 10.85 -12.41 -8.04
N PHE A 299 11.53 -13.40 -8.62
CA PHE A 299 11.50 -14.79 -8.12
C PHE A 299 12.01 -14.88 -6.67
N SER A 300 13.14 -14.24 -6.35
CA SER A 300 13.67 -14.18 -4.98
C SER A 300 12.66 -13.54 -4.01
N LYS A 301 12.04 -12.42 -4.40
CA LYS A 301 11.05 -11.72 -3.56
C LYS A 301 9.80 -12.56 -3.30
N ILE A 302 9.38 -13.38 -4.27
CA ILE A 302 8.23 -14.30 -4.12
C ILE A 302 8.61 -15.40 -3.13
N PHE A 303 9.78 -16.01 -3.29
CA PHE A 303 10.28 -17.03 -2.37
C PHE A 303 10.45 -16.50 -0.94
N GLU A 304 11.11 -15.34 -0.78
CA GLU A 304 11.29 -14.65 0.50
C GLU A 304 9.95 -14.39 1.20
N ARG A 305 8.87 -14.07 0.46
CA ARG A 305 7.54 -13.86 1.05
C ARG A 305 6.94 -15.15 1.63
N ILE A 306 7.15 -16.28 0.97
CA ILE A 306 6.70 -17.59 1.46
C ILE A 306 7.43 -17.91 2.77
N ILE A 307 8.76 -17.79 2.77
CA ILE A 307 9.60 -17.99 3.97
C ILE A 307 9.20 -17.02 5.09
N THR A 308 9.01 -15.74 4.76
CA THR A 308 8.58 -14.72 5.72
C THR A 308 7.25 -15.09 6.37
N LYS A 309 6.28 -15.58 5.60
CA LYS A 309 4.98 -16.02 6.15
C LYS A 309 5.17 -17.18 7.14
N LYS A 310 5.97 -18.20 6.80
CA LYS A 310 6.27 -19.33 7.71
C LYS A 310 6.95 -18.86 9.01
N ILE A 311 7.99 -18.04 8.91
CA ILE A 311 8.73 -17.51 10.07
C ILE A 311 7.83 -16.63 10.95
N THR A 312 7.07 -15.70 10.37
CA THR A 312 6.18 -14.82 11.15
C THR A 312 5.08 -15.59 11.87
N ASN A 313 4.53 -16.65 11.25
CA ASN A 313 3.57 -17.54 11.90
C ASN A 313 4.20 -18.27 13.09
N PHE A 314 5.41 -18.80 12.92
CA PHE A 314 6.15 -19.46 14.01
C PHE A 314 6.45 -18.52 15.18
N LEU A 315 6.96 -17.32 14.90
CA LEU A 315 7.30 -16.33 15.93
C LEU A 315 6.06 -15.85 16.70
N THR A 316 4.93 -15.67 16.01
CA THR A 316 3.68 -15.18 16.60
C THR A 316 2.99 -16.26 17.42
N SER A 317 2.88 -17.49 16.90
CA SER A 317 2.22 -18.61 17.59
C SER A 317 2.96 -19.03 18.86
N ARG A 318 4.30 -19.05 18.84
CA ARG A 318 5.13 -19.40 20.00
C ARG A 318 5.48 -18.22 20.91
N LYS A 319 4.96 -17.02 20.64
CA LYS A 319 5.23 -15.77 21.38
C LYS A 319 6.73 -15.53 21.65
N LYS A 320 7.59 -15.83 20.67
CA LYS A 320 9.06 -15.77 20.81
C LYS A 320 9.63 -14.35 20.83
N LEU A 321 8.84 -13.34 20.43
CA LEU A 321 9.28 -11.94 20.38
C LEU A 321 8.61 -11.09 21.46
N ASN A 322 9.40 -10.24 22.11
CA ASN A 322 8.93 -9.33 23.15
C ASN A 322 7.75 -8.47 22.64
N PRO A 323 6.66 -8.29 23.42
CA PRO A 323 5.50 -7.49 23.02
C PRO A 323 5.83 -6.02 22.73
N ARG A 324 6.91 -5.46 23.29
CA ARG A 324 7.32 -4.07 23.10
C ARG A 324 8.14 -3.81 21.82
N GLN A 325 8.24 -4.81 20.94
CA GLN A 325 8.85 -4.69 19.62
C GLN A 325 7.77 -4.55 18.53
N PHE A 326 7.69 -3.41 17.87
CA PHE A 326 6.54 -3.09 17.00
C PHE A 326 6.84 -3.16 15.51
N GLY A 327 8.11 -3.04 15.12
CA GLY A 327 8.50 -2.90 13.72
C GLY A 327 8.22 -4.16 12.89
N PHE A 328 7.48 -4.00 11.79
CA PHE A 328 7.32 -5.00 10.71
C PHE A 328 6.76 -6.37 11.10
N LEU A 329 6.09 -6.48 12.24
CA LEU A 329 5.47 -7.71 12.73
C LEU A 329 3.95 -7.70 12.53
N PRO A 330 3.31 -8.87 12.29
CA PRO A 330 1.86 -8.95 12.20
C PRO A 330 1.23 -8.55 13.54
N TYR A 331 0.03 -7.97 13.48
CA TYR A 331 -0.75 -7.50 14.65
C TYR A 331 -0.12 -6.38 15.48
N ARG A 332 1.07 -5.89 15.12
CA ARG A 332 1.74 -4.75 15.75
C ARG A 332 1.74 -3.57 14.79
N ASP A 333 1.38 -2.39 15.29
CA ASP A 333 1.22 -1.17 14.48
C ASP A 333 1.86 0.03 15.21
N ASN A 334 2.30 1.02 14.45
CA ASN A 334 2.84 2.29 14.93
C ASN A 334 1.86 2.97 15.89
N ARG A 335 0.56 2.81 15.63
CA ARG A 335 -0.53 3.33 16.47
C ARG A 335 -0.50 2.75 17.88
N VAL A 336 -0.17 1.47 17.99
CA VAL A 336 -0.04 0.76 19.26
C VAL A 336 1.20 1.23 20.02
N ALA A 337 2.33 1.37 19.34
CA ALA A 337 3.58 1.88 19.93
C ALA A 337 3.43 3.31 20.46
N THR A 338 2.84 4.20 19.65
CA THR A 338 2.61 5.60 20.02
C THR A 338 1.61 5.73 21.17
N TYR A 339 0.59 4.88 21.21
CA TYR A 339 -0.35 4.82 22.33
C TYR A 339 0.31 4.30 23.61
N ALA A 340 1.15 3.26 23.54
CA ALA A 340 1.87 2.73 24.70
C ALA A 340 2.78 3.80 25.36
N LEU A 341 3.45 4.62 24.55
CA LEU A 341 4.20 5.77 25.04
C LEU A 341 3.28 6.82 25.68
N TYR A 342 2.17 7.15 25.01
CA TYR A 342 1.18 8.10 25.54
C TYR A 342 0.63 7.64 26.90
N SER A 343 0.25 6.36 27.05
CA SER A 343 -0.29 5.81 28.30
C SER A 343 0.74 5.86 29.44
N ALA A 344 2.01 5.58 29.14
CA ALA A 344 3.09 5.68 30.12
C ALA A 344 3.30 7.12 30.62
N ILE A 345 3.32 8.09 29.69
CA ILE A 345 3.42 9.52 30.02
C ILE A 345 2.21 9.96 30.85
N TYR A 346 0.99 9.56 30.45
CA TYR A 346 -0.24 9.90 31.16
C TYR A 346 -0.21 9.37 32.60
N LYS A 347 0.15 8.11 32.79
CA LYS A 347 0.27 7.49 34.12
C LYS A 347 1.29 8.23 35.00
N ALA A 348 2.48 8.51 34.46
CA ALA A 348 3.51 9.26 35.20
C ALA A 348 3.04 10.66 35.61
N ARG A 349 2.32 11.37 34.74
CA ARG A 349 1.76 12.70 35.05
C ARG A 349 0.66 12.63 36.11
N LYS A 350 -0.24 11.64 36.04
CA LYS A 350 -1.30 11.40 37.03
C LYS A 350 -0.70 11.14 38.42
N GLU A 351 0.36 10.34 38.48
CA GLU A 351 1.07 9.99 39.71
C GLU A 351 2.10 11.04 40.16
N LYS A 352 2.21 12.18 39.45
CA LYS A 352 3.20 13.25 39.70
C LYS A 352 4.65 12.74 39.79
N LYS A 353 4.99 11.72 39.00
CA LYS A 353 6.34 11.15 38.86
C LYS A 353 7.16 11.93 37.82
N CYS A 354 8.48 11.90 37.97
CA CYS A 354 9.41 12.32 36.92
C CYS A 354 9.41 11.25 35.81
N PHE A 355 9.54 11.68 34.55
CA PHE A 355 9.52 10.84 33.36
C PHE A 355 10.59 11.33 32.41
N LEU A 356 11.64 10.52 32.23
CA LEU A 356 12.73 10.80 31.30
C LEU A 356 12.74 9.76 30.20
N GLY A 357 12.86 10.22 28.95
CA GLY A 357 12.97 9.37 27.77
C GLY A 357 14.26 9.64 26.99
N VAL A 358 14.88 8.58 26.50
CA VAL A 358 16.07 8.59 25.66
C VAL A 358 15.71 7.92 24.34
N SER A 359 15.86 8.65 23.24
CA SER A 359 15.75 8.11 21.88
C SER A 359 17.13 7.74 21.37
N LEU A 360 17.30 6.52 20.89
CA LEU A 360 18.52 6.03 20.25
C LEU A 360 18.22 5.69 18.78
N ASP A 361 19.15 6.00 17.89
CA ASP A 361 19.08 5.73 16.45
C ASP A 361 20.30 4.90 16.01
N ILE A 362 20.07 3.69 15.50
CA ILE A 362 21.14 2.80 15.04
C ILE A 362 21.64 3.29 13.67
N GLN A 363 22.94 3.55 13.58
CA GLN A 363 23.56 3.98 12.33
C GLN A 363 23.61 2.85 11.31
N LYS A 364 23.03 3.09 10.12
CA LYS A 364 22.99 2.14 9.01
C LYS A 364 22.52 0.73 9.43
N ALA A 365 21.47 0.67 10.27
CA ALA A 365 21.07 -0.54 10.98
C ALA A 365 21.00 -1.82 10.13
N TYR A 366 20.40 -1.76 8.95
CA TYR A 366 20.31 -2.92 8.05
C TYR A 366 21.67 -3.27 7.45
N ASP A 367 22.46 -2.29 7.01
CA ASP A 367 23.75 -2.52 6.35
C ASP A 367 24.82 -3.06 7.32
N SER A 368 24.66 -2.81 8.63
CA SER A 368 25.62 -3.19 9.68
C SER A 368 25.35 -4.56 10.32
N VAL A 369 24.28 -5.27 9.94
CA VAL A 369 23.93 -6.56 10.56
C VAL A 369 25.04 -7.60 10.31
N TYR A 370 25.55 -8.18 11.39
CA TYR A 370 26.49 -9.29 11.36
C TYR A 370 25.75 -10.60 11.02
N ILE A 371 26.08 -11.20 9.86
CA ILE A 371 25.33 -12.32 9.28
C ILE A 371 25.41 -13.58 10.15
N ASP A 372 26.60 -14.02 10.53
CA ASP A 372 26.75 -15.24 11.33
C ASP A 372 26.09 -15.10 12.71
N GLY A 373 26.19 -13.92 13.32
CA GLY A 373 25.51 -13.59 14.57
C GLY A 373 23.98 -13.60 14.44
N LEU A 374 23.45 -13.15 13.30
CA LEU A 374 22.01 -13.28 12.99
C LEU A 374 21.59 -14.75 12.89
N ILE A 375 22.38 -15.59 12.22
CA ILE A 375 22.08 -17.03 12.10
C ILE A 375 22.15 -17.72 13.46
N TYR A 376 23.13 -17.37 14.30
CA TYR A 376 23.21 -17.83 15.67
C TYR A 376 21.91 -17.52 16.46
N LYS A 377 21.43 -16.27 16.40
CA LYS A 377 20.14 -15.88 17.02
C LYS A 377 18.94 -16.62 16.43
N CYS A 378 18.93 -16.87 15.12
CA CYS A 378 17.89 -17.69 14.49
C CYS A 378 17.84 -19.10 15.10
N LEU A 379 19.00 -19.73 15.31
CA LEU A 379 19.11 -21.06 15.90
C LEU A 379 18.65 -21.07 17.36
N GLU A 380 19.03 -20.09 18.17
CA GLU A 380 18.59 -19.96 19.58
C GLU A 380 17.06 -19.84 19.71
N ILE A 381 16.42 -19.10 18.80
CA ILE A 381 14.95 -18.95 18.80
C ILE A 381 14.23 -20.23 18.35
N GLY A 382 14.95 -21.16 17.72
CA GLY A 382 14.45 -22.44 17.22
C GLY A 382 14.13 -22.46 15.72
N ILE A 383 14.69 -21.52 14.93
CA ILE A 383 14.64 -21.56 13.46
C ILE A 383 15.81 -22.42 12.98
N LYS A 384 15.54 -23.70 12.72
CA LYS A 384 16.54 -24.71 12.33
C LYS A 384 16.20 -25.37 10.98
N GLY A 385 17.06 -26.27 10.51
CA GLY A 385 16.89 -27.02 9.26
C GLY A 385 17.05 -26.18 7.98
N ASN A 386 16.32 -26.58 6.93
CA ASN A 386 16.43 -26.03 5.58
C ASN A 386 16.16 -24.52 5.51
N ILE A 387 15.20 -24.01 6.31
CA ILE A 387 14.96 -22.55 6.39
C ILE A 387 16.22 -21.81 6.83
N CYS A 388 16.87 -22.27 7.90
CA CYS A 388 18.04 -21.60 8.45
C CYS A 388 19.22 -21.65 7.47
N GLY A 389 19.48 -22.83 6.87
CA GLY A 389 20.52 -22.99 5.85
C GLY A 389 20.27 -22.12 4.62
N TRP A 390 19.02 -22.05 4.14
CA TRP A 390 18.66 -21.19 3.02
C TRP A 390 18.85 -19.70 3.35
N ILE A 391 18.44 -19.23 4.54
CA ILE A 391 18.66 -17.84 4.98
C ILE A 391 20.15 -17.54 4.97
N HIS A 392 20.97 -18.40 5.56
CA HIS A 392 22.42 -18.18 5.63
C HIS A 392 23.03 -18.10 4.22
N HIS A 393 22.78 -19.10 3.37
CA HIS A 393 23.29 -19.12 1.99
C HIS A 393 22.76 -17.96 1.13
N SER A 394 21.57 -17.41 1.43
CA SER A 394 21.02 -16.25 0.71
C SER A 394 21.75 -14.94 1.04
N LEU A 395 22.35 -14.83 2.22
CA LEU A 395 23.04 -13.64 2.71
C LEU A 395 24.54 -13.67 2.40
N LEU A 396 25.12 -14.85 2.17
CA LEU A 396 26.52 -15.03 1.78
C LEU A 396 26.78 -14.78 0.28
N GLN A 397 27.95 -14.21 -0.01
CA GLN A 397 28.48 -14.00 -1.36
C GLN A 397 27.53 -13.19 -2.26
N ARG A 398 26.96 -12.10 -1.72
CA ARG A 398 26.09 -11.20 -2.48
C ARG A 398 26.91 -10.22 -3.29
N THR A 399 26.38 -9.87 -4.45
CA THR A 399 26.99 -8.87 -5.34
C THR A 399 25.97 -7.79 -5.69
N PHE A 400 26.45 -6.59 -5.99
CA PHE A 400 25.58 -5.52 -6.43
C PHE A 400 26.25 -4.60 -7.43
N GLN A 401 25.42 -3.87 -8.18
CA GLN A 401 25.83 -2.71 -8.98
C GLN A 401 24.94 -1.52 -8.62
N VAL A 402 25.48 -0.31 -8.66
CA VAL A 402 24.72 0.92 -8.45
C VAL A 402 24.28 1.45 -9.80
N ARG A 403 22.97 1.64 -9.97
CA ARG A 403 22.41 2.37 -11.11
C ARG A 403 22.24 3.83 -10.74
N TRP A 404 23.05 4.68 -11.36
CA TRP A 404 22.94 6.13 -11.22
C TRP A 404 22.61 6.73 -12.58
N ARG A 405 21.44 7.36 -12.69
CA ARG A 405 20.89 7.85 -13.97
C ARG A 405 20.81 6.72 -15.01
N LYS A 406 21.64 6.78 -16.06
CA LYS A 406 21.68 5.80 -17.16
C LYS A 406 22.92 4.89 -17.11
N THR A 407 23.79 5.04 -16.12
CA THR A 407 25.03 4.27 -15.98
C THR A 407 24.94 3.26 -14.84
N LEU A 408 25.66 2.15 -15.01
CA LEU A 408 25.85 1.13 -13.99
C LEU A 408 27.30 1.19 -13.52
N SER A 409 27.51 0.98 -12.22
CA SER A 409 28.84 0.80 -11.65
C SER A 409 29.43 -0.56 -12.00
N ASP A 410 30.71 -0.71 -11.66
CA ASP A 410 31.35 -2.03 -11.56
C ASP A 410 30.69 -2.90 -10.49
N ILE A 411 30.90 -4.21 -10.60
CA ILE A 411 30.34 -5.19 -9.67
C ILE A 411 31.10 -5.08 -8.34
N SER A 412 30.35 -4.86 -7.26
CA SER A 412 30.87 -4.82 -5.89
C SER A 412 30.36 -5.99 -5.07
N TYR A 413 31.15 -6.43 -4.10
CA TYR A 413 30.80 -7.51 -3.18
C TYR A 413 30.25 -6.96 -1.86
N LEU A 414 29.27 -7.65 -1.30
CA LEU A 414 28.64 -7.29 -0.03
C LEU A 414 28.79 -8.43 0.97
N HIS A 415 29.62 -8.20 2.00
CA HIS A 415 29.92 -9.19 3.04
C HIS A 415 28.88 -9.18 4.16
N ASN A 416 28.51 -8.00 4.66
CA ASN A 416 27.59 -7.84 5.81
C ASN A 416 26.28 -7.14 5.41
N GLY A 417 25.33 -7.14 6.34
CA GLY A 417 24.10 -6.37 6.22
C GLY A 417 22.96 -7.05 5.46
N LEU A 418 21.74 -6.60 5.73
CA LEU A 418 20.51 -7.11 5.13
C LEU A 418 20.11 -6.27 3.91
N PRO A 419 19.67 -6.88 2.79
CA PRO A 419 19.34 -6.14 1.58
C PRO A 419 18.11 -5.22 1.76
N GLN A 420 18.32 -3.91 1.66
CA GLN A 420 17.25 -2.92 1.80
C GLN A 420 16.27 -2.97 0.62
N GLY A 421 15.09 -3.56 0.83
CA GLY A 421 14.08 -3.80 -0.21
C GLY A 421 13.62 -5.26 -0.29
N SER A 422 14.34 -6.18 0.36
CA SER A 422 13.90 -7.55 0.61
C SER A 422 12.77 -7.58 1.65
N VAL A 423 11.83 -8.50 1.47
CA VAL A 423 10.70 -8.66 2.42
C VAL A 423 11.15 -9.39 3.68
N LEU A 424 12.06 -10.36 3.52
CA LEU A 424 12.57 -11.18 4.62
C LEU A 424 13.47 -10.39 5.57
N SER A 425 14.23 -9.41 5.05
CA SER A 425 15.14 -8.57 5.82
C SER A 425 14.48 -7.88 7.02
N LEU A 426 13.22 -7.50 6.89
CA LEU A 426 12.48 -6.83 7.97
C LEU A 426 12.25 -7.76 9.17
N VAL A 427 11.94 -9.03 8.91
CA VAL A 427 11.69 -10.02 9.96
C VAL A 427 13.00 -10.52 10.55
N LEU A 428 14.05 -10.68 9.74
CA LEU A 428 15.39 -11.01 10.21
C LEU A 428 15.94 -9.93 11.13
N PHE A 429 15.75 -8.64 10.81
CA PHE A 429 16.15 -7.56 11.70
C PHE A 429 15.37 -7.58 13.02
N ALA A 430 14.08 -7.95 12.99
CA ALA A 430 13.31 -8.12 14.21
C ALA A 430 13.85 -9.26 15.09
N ILE A 431 14.23 -10.39 14.48
CA ILE A 431 14.89 -11.50 15.18
C ILE A 431 16.23 -11.05 15.76
N PHE A 432 17.02 -10.26 15.01
CA PHE A 432 18.31 -9.75 15.47
C PHE A 432 18.21 -8.87 16.72
N MET A 433 17.09 -8.15 16.89
CA MET A 433 16.83 -7.27 18.03
C MET A 433 16.10 -7.96 19.19
N SER A 434 15.91 -9.29 19.16
CA SER A 434 15.06 -10.00 20.12
C SER A 434 15.61 -10.05 21.55
N ASP A 435 16.91 -10.28 21.68
CA ASP A 435 17.71 -10.30 22.93
C ASP A 435 18.00 -8.89 23.48
N PHE A 436 17.80 -7.84 22.68
CA PHE A 436 18.02 -6.45 23.11
C PHE A 436 17.28 -6.12 24.42
N PHE A 437 16.10 -6.72 24.64
CA PHE A 437 15.30 -6.49 25.84
C PHE A 437 15.95 -7.01 27.13
N GLU A 438 16.93 -7.91 27.05
CA GLU A 438 17.69 -8.43 28.19
C GLU A 438 18.67 -7.38 28.75
N THR A 439 19.01 -6.36 27.95
CA THR A 439 19.87 -5.24 28.36
C THR A 439 19.17 -4.24 29.29
N ILE A 440 17.84 -4.30 29.36
CA ILE A 440 17.01 -3.30 30.03
C ILE A 440 16.89 -3.61 31.52
N GLU A 441 17.26 -2.63 32.36
CA GLU A 441 17.18 -2.74 33.82
C GLU A 441 15.74 -2.79 34.36
N HIS A 442 15.55 -3.46 35.50
CA HIS A 442 14.28 -3.44 36.22
C HIS A 442 13.85 -1.99 36.56
N GLY A 443 12.61 -1.65 36.19
CA GLY A 443 12.03 -0.31 36.36
C GLY A 443 12.20 0.61 35.15
N VAL A 444 12.92 0.17 34.12
CA VAL A 444 13.06 0.87 32.84
C VAL A 444 12.20 0.15 31.80
N GLU A 445 11.50 0.92 30.96
CA GLU A 445 10.74 0.38 29.85
C GLU A 445 11.38 0.80 28.52
N CYS A 446 11.21 -0.04 27.50
CA CYS A 446 11.71 0.22 26.16
C CYS A 446 10.62 -0.03 25.11
N LEU A 447 10.62 0.77 24.04
CA LEU A 447 9.83 0.57 22.82
C LEU A 447 10.78 0.53 21.64
N VAL A 448 10.77 -0.58 20.88
CA VAL A 448 11.61 -0.76 19.71
C VAL A 448 10.75 -0.73 18.46
N PHE A 449 11.10 0.15 17.52
CA PHE A 449 10.51 0.18 16.19
C PHE A 449 11.62 0.22 15.14
N ALA A 450 11.90 -0.93 14.54
CA ALA A 450 13.01 -1.07 13.60
C ALA A 450 14.33 -0.56 14.23
N ASP A 451 14.99 0.37 13.56
CA ASP A 451 16.24 1.04 13.95
C ASP A 451 16.08 2.10 15.05
N TYR A 452 14.84 2.50 15.36
CA TYR A 452 14.54 3.49 16.38
C TYR A 452 14.19 2.83 17.72
N ILE A 453 14.96 3.16 18.76
CA ILE A 453 14.80 2.63 20.11
C ILE A 453 14.41 3.78 21.04
N PHE A 454 13.38 3.57 21.86
CA PHE A 454 12.94 4.55 22.85
C PHE A 454 12.93 3.94 24.24
N ILE A 455 13.88 4.36 25.08
CA ILE A 455 14.04 3.89 26.45
C ILE A 455 13.49 4.97 27.38
N PHE A 456 12.69 4.61 28.37
CA PHE A 456 12.18 5.58 29.35
C PHE A 456 12.03 4.99 30.73
N CYS A 457 12.10 5.87 31.74
CA CYS A 457 11.91 5.50 33.14
C CYS A 457 11.04 6.54 33.84
N ALA A 458 10.13 6.07 34.69
CA ALA A 458 9.21 6.90 35.47
C ALA A 458 9.34 6.59 36.96
N HIS A 459 9.77 7.58 37.75
CA HIS A 459 9.99 7.43 39.19
C HIS A 459 9.85 8.77 39.93
N GLN A 460 9.73 8.74 41.27
CA GLN A 460 9.63 9.97 42.07
C GLN A 460 10.98 10.71 42.18
N SER A 461 12.07 9.97 42.35
CA SER A 461 13.44 10.50 42.44
C SER A 461 14.13 10.56 41.08
N LEU A 462 14.75 11.71 40.77
CA LEU A 462 15.56 11.93 39.56
C LEU A 462 16.91 11.21 39.60
N GLU A 463 17.51 11.06 40.77
CA GLU A 463 18.78 10.33 40.93
C GLU A 463 18.60 8.85 40.58
N TYR A 464 17.48 8.26 41.01
CA TYR A 464 17.13 6.89 40.66
C TYR A 464 17.02 6.70 39.14
N ILE A 465 16.30 7.61 38.47
CA ILE A 465 16.14 7.61 37.01
C ILE A 465 17.49 7.73 36.32
N THR A 466 18.33 8.65 36.77
CA THR A 466 19.67 8.90 36.22
C THR A 466 20.53 7.64 36.29
N LYS A 467 20.64 7.04 37.48
CA LYS A 467 21.45 5.84 37.70
C LYS A 467 20.95 4.67 36.85
N LYS A 468 19.63 4.45 36.81
CA LYS A 468 19.02 3.35 36.05
C LYS A 468 19.15 3.54 34.54
N LEU A 469 18.94 4.74 34.03
CA LEU A 469 19.09 5.02 32.60
C LEU A 469 20.55 4.97 32.16
N GLN A 470 21.49 5.51 32.94
CA GLN A 470 22.91 5.40 32.61
C GLN A 470 23.35 3.93 32.57
N LYS A 471 23.02 3.13 33.60
CA LYS A 471 23.33 1.70 33.63
C LYS A 471 22.72 0.95 32.44
N THR A 472 21.47 1.27 32.08
CA THR A 472 20.82 0.68 30.89
C THR A 472 21.57 1.05 29.61
N ILE A 473 22.02 2.30 29.49
CA ILE A 473 22.75 2.77 28.32
C ILE A 473 24.13 2.13 28.21
N ASP A 474 24.79 1.88 29.34
CA ASP A 474 26.08 1.17 29.38
C ASP A 474 25.90 -0.30 28.95
N ASN A 475 24.84 -0.98 29.41
CA ASN A 475 24.49 -2.33 28.94
C ASN A 475 24.18 -2.35 27.43
N VAL A 476 23.45 -1.34 26.94
CA VAL A 476 23.16 -1.18 25.51
C VAL A 476 24.45 -0.97 24.72
N TYR A 477 25.42 -0.20 25.24
CA TYR A 477 26.72 -0.04 24.61
C TYR A 477 27.48 -1.37 24.53
N GLN A 478 27.53 -2.14 25.62
CA GLN A 478 28.13 -3.47 25.62
C GLN A 478 27.46 -4.41 24.61
N TRP A 479 26.13 -4.43 24.56
CA TRP A 479 25.38 -5.21 23.59
C TRP A 479 25.66 -4.77 22.14
N CYS A 480 25.73 -3.46 21.89
CA CYS A 480 26.08 -2.93 20.57
C CYS A 480 27.50 -3.32 20.16
N THR A 481 28.47 -3.27 21.07
CA THR A 481 29.85 -3.69 20.77
C THR A 481 29.94 -5.19 20.48
N TYR A 482 29.25 -6.03 21.25
CA TYR A 482 29.20 -7.48 21.04
C TYR A 482 28.57 -7.85 19.69
N TRP A 483 27.43 -7.24 19.36
CA TRP A 483 26.72 -7.46 18.08
C TRP A 483 27.20 -6.57 16.93
N LYS A 484 28.30 -5.84 17.12
CA LYS A 484 28.97 -5.00 16.11
C LYS A 484 28.06 -3.92 15.50
N LEU A 485 27.13 -3.38 16.29
CA LEU A 485 26.28 -2.26 15.92
C LEU A 485 26.83 -0.93 16.43
N SER A 486 26.58 0.13 15.68
CA SER A 486 26.94 1.51 16.04
C SER A 486 25.71 2.38 16.24
N ILE A 487 25.65 3.13 17.35
CA ILE A 487 24.58 4.10 17.63
C ILE A 487 25.05 5.50 17.26
N SER A 488 24.16 6.28 16.63
CA SER A 488 24.40 7.69 16.30
C SER A 488 24.11 8.57 17.52
N ALA A 489 25.15 8.88 18.31
CA ALA A 489 25.02 9.73 19.51
C ALA A 489 24.44 11.13 19.19
N GLU A 490 24.83 11.73 18.06
CA GLU A 490 24.35 13.06 17.62
C GLU A 490 22.84 13.11 17.31
N LYS A 491 22.28 12.00 16.81
CA LYS A 491 20.85 11.91 16.51
C LYS A 491 20.04 11.43 17.71
N SER A 492 20.71 10.83 18.68
CA SER A 492 20.11 10.39 19.92
C SER A 492 19.75 11.62 20.76
N THR A 493 18.64 11.56 21.51
CA THR A 493 18.13 12.73 22.23
C THR A 493 17.51 12.32 23.55
N ILE A 494 17.67 13.20 24.55
CA ILE A 494 17.02 13.06 25.85
C ILE A 494 15.90 14.09 25.93
N ALA A 495 14.73 13.70 26.42
CA ALA A 495 13.73 14.65 26.83
C ALA A 495 13.01 14.26 28.11
N ASP A 496 12.62 15.29 28.83
CA ASP A 496 11.74 15.24 29.97
C ASP A 496 10.30 15.48 29.52
N LEU A 497 9.41 14.53 29.82
CA LEU A 497 7.98 14.61 29.51
C LEU A 497 7.11 14.65 30.78
N SER A 498 7.73 14.83 31.94
CA SER A 498 7.07 14.91 33.25
C SER A 498 6.25 16.19 33.45
N SER A 499 5.35 16.17 34.42
CA SER A 499 4.63 17.38 34.86
C SER A 499 5.47 18.26 35.79
N LYS A 500 6.47 17.70 36.48
CA LYS A 500 7.36 18.43 37.39
C LYS A 500 8.40 19.23 36.61
N THR A 501 8.75 20.42 37.09
CA THR A 501 9.91 21.16 36.58
C THR A 501 11.19 20.52 37.12
N ILE A 502 11.93 19.84 36.25
CA ILE A 502 13.30 19.42 36.52
C ILE A 502 14.18 20.65 36.36
N LEU A 503 14.84 21.07 37.44
CA LEU A 503 15.75 22.22 37.46
C LEU A 503 17.13 21.84 36.90
N ASP A 504 17.62 20.64 37.24
CA ASP A 504 18.94 20.16 36.83
C ASP A 504 18.86 19.19 35.63
N ARG A 505 19.52 19.56 34.54
CA ARG A 505 19.66 18.67 33.39
C ARG A 505 20.64 17.55 33.72
N ILE A 506 20.12 16.34 33.75
CA ILE A 506 20.90 15.12 33.98
C ILE A 506 21.90 14.92 32.83
N ASN A 507 23.14 14.56 33.17
CA ASN A 507 24.15 14.17 32.20
C ASN A 507 24.10 12.65 32.01
N ILE A 508 23.61 12.22 30.86
CA ILE A 508 23.68 10.83 30.41
C ILE A 508 24.62 10.78 29.20
N SER A 509 25.56 9.86 29.22
CA SER A 509 26.57 9.69 28.17
C SER A 509 26.50 8.31 27.53
N PHE A 510 26.74 8.26 26.23
CA PHE A 510 26.94 7.04 25.45
C PHE A 510 28.41 6.99 25.03
N ASN A 511 29.18 6.01 25.54
CA ASN A 511 30.62 5.90 25.27
C ASN A 511 31.40 7.21 25.52
N GLY A 512 31.14 7.88 26.64
CA GLY A 512 31.74 9.18 26.98
C GLY A 512 31.16 10.39 26.23
N VAL A 513 30.37 10.19 25.16
CA VAL A 513 29.71 11.28 24.42
C VAL A 513 28.39 11.63 25.06
N ARG A 514 28.19 12.91 25.42
CA ARG A 514 26.94 13.38 26.03
C ARG A 514 25.80 13.39 25.01
N ILE A 515 24.66 12.79 25.37
CA ILE A 515 23.48 12.80 24.52
C ILE A 515 22.76 14.16 24.65
N PRO A 516 22.42 14.84 23.54
CA PRO A 516 21.84 16.18 23.59
C PRO A 516 20.42 16.19 24.15
N TRP A 517 20.11 17.23 24.92
CA TRP A 517 18.78 17.50 25.46
C TRP A 517 17.87 18.19 24.43
N LYS A 518 16.61 17.77 24.38
CA LYS A 518 15.54 18.43 23.61
C LYS A 518 14.30 18.64 24.46
N GLU A 519 13.56 19.70 24.17
CA GLU A 519 12.29 20.03 24.84
C GLU A 519 11.11 19.17 24.36
N SER A 520 11.24 18.54 23.18
CA SER A 520 10.24 17.66 22.59
C SER A 520 10.89 16.53 21.81
N ILE A 521 10.20 15.38 21.75
CA ILE A 521 10.63 14.19 20.99
C ILE A 521 9.60 13.86 19.93
N THR A 522 10.09 13.58 18.72
CA THR A 522 9.31 13.01 17.64
C THR A 522 9.36 11.50 17.68
N PHE A 523 8.27 10.85 18.09
CA PHE A 523 8.15 9.39 18.08
C PHE A 523 7.19 8.94 16.98
N LEU A 524 7.68 8.17 16.01
CA LEU A 524 6.90 7.61 14.88
C LEU A 524 6.00 8.64 14.16
N GLY A 525 6.48 9.89 14.05
CA GLY A 525 5.79 10.99 13.37
C GLY A 525 4.93 11.89 14.26
N ILE A 526 4.81 11.60 15.56
CA ILE A 526 4.05 12.36 16.56
C ILE A 526 5.00 13.11 17.48
N HIS A 527 4.72 14.39 17.75
CA HIS A 527 5.52 15.22 18.65
C HIS A 527 5.00 15.16 20.09
N PHE A 528 5.81 14.62 21.00
CA PHE A 528 5.56 14.63 22.43
C PHE A 528 6.35 15.79 23.06
N SER A 529 5.67 16.67 23.76
CA SER A 529 6.27 17.80 24.47
C SER A 529 5.81 17.85 25.93
N LYS A 530 6.65 18.48 26.76
CA LYS A 530 6.34 18.75 28.16
C LYS A 530 5.20 19.75 28.32
N ARG A 531 5.29 20.87 27.61
CA ARG A 531 4.31 21.96 27.60
C ARG A 531 3.48 21.93 26.32
N ASN A 532 2.18 22.19 26.42
CA ASN A 532 1.25 22.34 25.29
C ASN A 532 1.32 21.21 24.23
N GLN A 533 1.40 19.95 24.70
CA GLN A 533 1.49 18.75 23.85
C GLN A 533 0.44 18.72 22.74
N ASN A 534 -0.82 18.98 23.08
CA ASN A 534 -1.95 18.99 22.14
C ASN A 534 -1.75 19.96 20.98
N ARG A 535 -1.27 21.18 21.28
CA ARG A 535 -0.99 22.20 20.26
C ARG A 535 0.22 21.86 19.40
N SER A 536 1.27 21.29 20.01
CA SER A 536 2.46 20.84 19.27
C SER A 536 2.12 19.76 18.25
N ILE A 537 1.32 18.76 18.65
CA ILE A 537 0.84 17.70 17.75
C ILE A 537 0.06 18.32 16.58
N LEU A 538 -0.93 19.17 16.87
CA LEU A 538 -1.75 19.81 15.84
C LEU A 538 -0.92 20.65 14.86
N ASN A 539 0.00 21.48 15.36
CA ASN A 539 0.85 22.34 14.53
C ASN A 539 1.76 21.52 13.61
N SER A 540 2.31 20.41 14.12
CA SER A 540 3.19 19.54 13.32
C SER A 540 2.47 18.91 12.13
N ILE A 541 1.21 18.50 12.32
CA ILE A 541 0.36 17.92 11.28
C ILE A 541 -0.07 19.02 10.29
N ARG A 542 -0.59 20.14 10.82
CA ARG A 542 -1.03 21.30 10.03
C ARG A 542 0.07 21.84 9.12
N ASN A 543 1.32 21.92 9.59
CA ASN A 543 2.44 22.40 8.77
C ASN A 543 2.76 21.47 7.59
N LYS A 544 2.55 20.15 7.73
CA LYS A 544 2.68 19.19 6.63
C LYS A 544 1.51 19.33 5.64
N ASP A 545 0.31 19.56 6.14
CA ASP A 545 -0.90 19.66 5.32
C ASP A 545 -0.98 20.96 4.53
N ILE A 546 -0.52 22.09 5.08
CA ILE A 546 -0.47 23.36 4.34
C ILE A 546 0.35 23.22 3.06
N LYS A 547 1.50 22.53 3.11
CA LYS A 547 2.33 22.26 1.93
C LYS A 547 1.57 21.46 0.88
N ARG A 548 0.78 20.48 1.29
CA ARG A 548 -0.04 19.66 0.39
C ARG A 548 -1.27 20.37 -0.13
N ILE A 549 -1.92 21.20 0.68
CA ILE A 549 -3.01 22.07 0.23
C ILE A 549 -2.48 23.02 -0.83
N ASN A 550 -1.28 23.58 -0.66
CA ASN A 550 -0.67 24.43 -1.67
C ASN A 550 -0.36 23.65 -2.96
N ALA A 551 0.07 22.40 -2.87
CA ALA A 551 0.21 21.52 -4.03
C ALA A 551 -1.16 21.22 -4.68
N LEU A 552 -2.19 20.93 -3.88
CA LEU A 552 -3.55 20.69 -4.35
C LEU A 552 -4.10 21.91 -5.09
N LYS A 553 -3.86 23.13 -4.59
CA LYS A 553 -4.23 24.37 -5.29
C LYS A 553 -3.60 24.50 -6.67
N ARG A 554 -2.38 24.00 -6.85
CA ARG A 554 -1.70 24.01 -8.16
C ARG A 554 -2.26 22.96 -9.12
N ILE A 555 -2.97 21.95 -8.62
CA ILE A 555 -3.54 20.87 -9.44
C ILE A 555 -5.02 21.12 -9.72
N ALA A 556 -5.74 21.69 -8.76
CA ALA A 556 -7.16 21.96 -8.81
C ALA A 556 -7.47 23.22 -9.66
N PHE A 557 -7.31 23.09 -10.98
CA PHE A 557 -7.74 24.10 -11.94
C PHE A 557 -9.20 23.89 -12.36
N LYS A 558 -9.96 24.99 -12.49
CA LYS A 558 -11.42 24.94 -12.79
C LYS A 558 -11.76 24.45 -14.20
N HIS A 559 -10.86 24.60 -15.18
CA HIS A 559 -11.13 24.30 -16.58
C HIS A 559 -10.23 23.21 -17.18
N TYR A 560 -9.08 22.93 -16.56
CA TYR A 560 -8.05 21.98 -17.03
C TYR A 560 -7.58 21.01 -15.92
N GLY A 561 -8.36 20.88 -14.85
CA GLY A 561 -8.01 20.08 -13.67
C GLY A 561 -8.54 18.64 -13.72
N PRO A 562 -8.04 17.76 -12.82
CA PRO A 562 -8.59 16.42 -12.62
C PRO A 562 -10.07 16.48 -12.21
N ARG A 563 -10.80 15.37 -12.40
CA ARG A 563 -12.20 15.28 -11.99
C ARG A 563 -12.32 15.58 -10.50
N ALA A 564 -13.40 16.23 -10.10
CA ALA A 564 -13.66 16.59 -8.69
C ALA A 564 -13.56 15.36 -7.75
N ARG A 565 -14.05 14.20 -8.21
CA ARG A 565 -13.93 12.93 -7.49
C ARG A 565 -12.48 12.56 -7.19
N ASP A 566 -11.58 12.71 -8.17
CA ASP A 566 -10.16 12.40 -8.00
C ASP A 566 -9.48 13.39 -7.04
N LEU A 567 -9.85 14.67 -7.11
CA LEU A 567 -9.38 15.70 -6.18
C LEU A 567 -9.86 15.48 -4.74
N ILE A 568 -11.10 14.98 -4.56
CA ILE A 568 -11.63 14.57 -3.25
C ILE A 568 -10.84 13.37 -2.73
N ILE A 569 -10.57 12.37 -3.58
CA ILE A 569 -9.76 11.20 -3.22
C ILE A 569 -8.33 11.62 -2.83
N LEU A 570 -7.73 12.56 -3.56
CA LEU A 570 -6.41 13.13 -3.22
C LEU A 570 -6.46 13.90 -1.90
N THR A 571 -7.56 14.59 -1.63
CA THR A 571 -7.75 15.31 -0.36
C THR A 571 -7.86 14.34 0.81
N ASP A 572 -8.69 13.29 0.70
CA ASP A 572 -8.85 12.32 1.79
C ASP A 572 -7.56 11.52 2.04
N ASN A 573 -6.97 10.98 0.97
CA ASN A 573 -5.77 10.15 1.07
C ASN A 573 -4.49 10.95 1.33
N GLY A 574 -4.40 12.18 0.83
CA GLY A 574 -3.19 13.01 0.90
C GLY A 574 -3.15 13.97 2.09
N ILE A 575 -4.30 14.45 2.56
CA ILE A 575 -4.39 15.46 3.63
C ILE A 575 -5.08 14.87 4.86
N CYS A 576 -6.33 14.40 4.75
CA CYS A 576 -7.09 13.91 5.91
C CYS A 576 -6.45 12.68 6.57
N SER A 577 -5.80 11.82 5.78
CA SER A 577 -5.13 10.60 6.26
C SER A 577 -4.08 10.84 7.37
N PHE A 578 -3.46 12.03 7.44
CA PHE A 578 -2.51 12.37 8.51
C PHE A 578 -3.17 12.49 9.88
N PHE A 579 -4.40 13.03 9.93
CA PHE A 579 -5.20 13.06 11.15
C PHE A 579 -5.72 11.67 11.51
N CYS A 580 -6.01 10.84 10.51
CA CYS A 580 -6.42 9.45 10.72
C CYS A 580 -5.29 8.58 11.28
N TYR A 581 -4.02 8.83 10.90
CA TYR A 581 -2.86 8.04 11.32
C TYR A 581 -2.71 7.97 12.85
N ALA A 582 -2.92 9.09 13.55
CA ALA A 582 -2.77 9.18 15.00
C ALA A 582 -4.11 9.36 15.73
N SER A 583 -5.20 8.83 15.18
CA SER A 583 -6.55 9.11 15.69
C SER A 583 -6.75 8.74 17.16
N GLN A 584 -6.04 7.72 17.66
CA GLN A 584 -6.08 7.27 19.07
C GLN A 584 -5.52 8.32 20.06
N ILE A 585 -4.68 9.24 19.60
CA ILE A 585 -4.17 10.36 20.40
C ILE A 585 -4.92 11.65 20.05
N ILE A 586 -5.20 11.88 18.76
CA ILE A 586 -5.86 13.10 18.28
C ILE A 586 -7.31 13.20 18.78
N ASN A 587 -8.00 12.08 18.98
CA ASN A 587 -9.35 12.06 19.55
C ASN A 587 -9.43 12.73 20.94
N LYS A 588 -8.29 12.90 21.63
CA LYS A 588 -8.19 13.49 22.96
C LYS A 588 -7.98 15.01 22.93
N LEU A 589 -7.92 15.60 21.74
CA LEU A 589 -7.79 17.04 21.60
C LEU A 589 -9.11 17.73 22.01
N PRO A 590 -9.03 18.92 22.65
CA PRO A 590 -10.22 19.69 22.96
C PRO A 590 -11.04 20.03 21.71
N ASP A 591 -12.34 20.25 21.85
CA ASP A 591 -13.25 20.56 20.74
C ASP A 591 -12.79 21.75 19.89
N SER A 592 -12.13 22.74 20.50
CA SER A 592 -11.53 23.87 19.79
C SER A 592 -10.48 23.44 18.76
N HIS A 593 -9.64 22.47 19.10
CA HIS A 593 -8.63 21.91 18.22
C HIS A 593 -9.24 20.96 17.17
N MET A 594 -10.28 20.21 17.54
CA MET A 594 -11.03 19.36 16.60
C MET A 594 -11.75 20.21 15.53
N LYS A 595 -12.33 21.35 15.92
CA LYS A 595 -12.87 22.35 14.98
C LYS A 595 -11.78 22.87 14.04
N ALA A 596 -10.56 23.08 14.53
CA ALA A 596 -9.44 23.49 13.66
C ALA A 596 -9.07 22.42 12.62
N CYS A 597 -9.16 21.13 12.96
CA CYS A 597 -9.01 20.03 11.98
C CYS A 597 -10.10 20.07 10.90
N ASN A 598 -11.35 20.30 11.29
CA ASN A 598 -12.48 20.42 10.35
C ASN A 598 -12.32 21.60 9.38
N ILE A 599 -11.71 22.71 9.84
CA ILE A 599 -11.38 23.85 8.97
C ILE A 599 -10.38 23.44 7.87
N ILE A 600 -9.40 22.58 8.19
CA ILE A 600 -8.41 22.10 7.21
C ILE A 600 -9.10 21.22 6.15
N GLN A 601 -9.96 20.29 6.58
CA GLN A 601 -10.76 19.44 5.68
C GLN A 601 -11.62 20.30 4.75
N THR A 602 -12.43 21.20 5.31
CA THR A 602 -13.34 22.04 4.51
C THR A 602 -12.58 22.97 3.57
N LYS A 603 -11.43 23.52 3.97
CA LYS A 603 -10.58 24.32 3.09
C LYS A 603 -10.06 23.49 1.91
N ALA A 604 -9.62 22.26 2.13
CA ALA A 604 -9.15 21.38 1.07
C ALA A 604 -10.30 20.94 0.14
N LEU A 605 -11.46 20.58 0.69
CA LEU A 605 -12.65 20.21 -0.09
C LEU A 605 -13.18 21.36 -0.95
N ARG A 606 -13.17 22.60 -0.45
CA ARG A 606 -13.53 23.78 -1.26
C ARG A 606 -12.64 23.92 -2.48
N ILE A 607 -11.33 23.68 -2.31
CA ILE A 607 -10.36 23.71 -3.41
C ILE A 607 -10.63 22.56 -4.39
N ALA A 608 -10.86 21.35 -3.89
CA ALA A 608 -11.12 20.17 -4.70
C ALA A 608 -12.42 20.28 -5.54
N LEU A 609 -13.47 20.86 -4.96
CA LEU A 609 -14.76 21.07 -5.63
C LEU A 609 -14.84 22.38 -6.43
N GLY A 610 -13.85 23.27 -6.30
CA GLY A 610 -13.85 24.58 -6.96
C GLY A 610 -14.94 25.55 -6.47
N VAL A 611 -15.56 25.27 -5.31
CA VAL A 611 -16.68 26.05 -4.78
C VAL A 611 -16.23 27.31 -4.01
N PRO A 612 -17.07 28.36 -3.94
CA PRO A 612 -16.73 29.58 -3.22
C PRO A 612 -16.49 29.39 -1.72
N GLN A 613 -15.82 30.37 -1.11
CA GLN A 613 -15.51 30.33 0.33
C GLN A 613 -16.76 30.36 1.22
N TRP A 614 -17.83 31.02 0.77
CA TRP A 614 -19.09 31.16 1.51
C TRP A 614 -20.02 29.94 1.43
N THR A 615 -19.66 28.89 0.67
CA THR A 615 -20.47 27.66 0.64
C THR A 615 -20.59 27.07 2.06
N PRO A 616 -21.83 26.83 2.54
CA PRO A 616 -22.05 26.24 3.87
C PRO A 616 -21.37 24.88 4.02
N ASN A 617 -20.72 24.65 5.17
CA ASN A 617 -19.95 23.42 5.41
C ASN A 617 -20.81 22.13 5.28
N LYS A 618 -22.08 22.17 5.69
CA LYS A 618 -23.00 21.03 5.58
C LYS A 618 -23.22 20.64 4.12
N VAL A 619 -23.48 21.63 3.26
CA VAL A 619 -23.67 21.43 1.82
C VAL A 619 -22.37 20.93 1.19
N LEU A 620 -21.23 21.51 1.54
CA LEU A 620 -19.91 21.09 1.05
C LEU A 620 -19.63 19.60 1.32
N LEU A 621 -19.93 19.14 2.54
CA LEU A 621 -19.70 17.76 2.94
C LEU A 621 -20.66 16.78 2.25
N GLN A 622 -21.92 17.18 2.08
CA GLN A 622 -22.90 16.40 1.31
C GLN A 622 -22.51 16.29 -0.17
N MET A 623 -22.08 17.39 -0.79
CA MET A 623 -21.60 17.38 -2.19
C MET A 623 -20.35 16.50 -2.38
N ALA A 624 -19.48 16.45 -1.38
CA ALA A 624 -18.28 15.62 -1.43
C ALA A 624 -18.51 14.15 -1.03
N ASP A 625 -19.71 13.81 -0.54
CA ASP A 625 -20.03 12.53 0.12
C ASP A 625 -18.97 12.18 1.20
N GLN A 626 -18.71 13.14 2.09
CA GLN A 626 -17.71 13.01 3.16
C GLN A 626 -18.31 13.25 4.53
N GLU A 627 -17.94 12.41 5.50
CA GLU A 627 -18.20 12.67 6.91
C GLU A 627 -17.28 13.77 7.47
N ILE A 628 -17.69 14.37 8.59
CA ILE A 628 -16.88 15.37 9.31
C ILE A 628 -15.60 14.70 9.85
N LEU A 629 -14.44 15.32 9.63
CA LEU A 629 -13.15 14.76 10.03
C LEU A 629 -13.07 14.45 11.54
N SER A 630 -13.65 15.29 12.39
CA SER A 630 -13.68 15.04 13.84
C SER A 630 -14.41 13.74 14.21
N GLU A 631 -15.52 13.45 13.55
CA GLU A 631 -16.29 12.22 13.76
C GLU A 631 -15.58 11.01 13.16
N LYS A 632 -14.95 11.17 11.99
CA LYS A 632 -14.05 10.16 11.39
C LYS A 632 -12.93 9.77 12.35
N ILE A 633 -12.30 10.75 13.02
CA ILE A 633 -11.23 10.52 14.00
C ILE A 633 -11.74 9.71 15.20
N LYS A 634 -12.89 10.09 15.78
CA LYS A 634 -13.54 9.37 16.88
C LYS A 634 -13.81 7.92 16.50
N ARG A 635 -14.48 7.70 15.36
CA ARG A 635 -14.79 6.38 14.80
C ARG A 635 -13.55 5.51 14.59
N LEU A 636 -12.49 6.06 13.99
CA LEU A 636 -11.22 5.36 13.78
C LEU A 636 -10.46 5.07 15.09
N SER A 637 -10.66 5.89 16.13
CA SER A 637 -10.10 5.63 17.46
C SER A 637 -10.82 4.46 18.13
N LEU A 638 -12.16 4.40 18.05
CA LEU A 638 -12.96 3.30 18.57
C LEU A 638 -12.62 1.99 17.86
N GLN A 639 -12.54 2.01 16.53
CA GLN A 639 -12.10 0.84 15.75
C GLN A 639 -10.71 0.36 16.15
N PHE A 640 -9.80 1.29 16.47
CA PHE A 640 -8.47 0.93 16.97
C PHE A 640 -8.54 0.21 18.31
N PHE A 641 -9.30 0.74 19.28
CA PHE A 641 -9.43 0.12 20.59
C PHE A 641 -10.08 -1.25 20.48
N ILE A 642 -11.25 -1.37 19.83
CA ILE A 642 -11.97 -2.64 19.60
C ILE A 642 -11.04 -3.69 18.97
N LYS A 643 -10.23 -3.29 17.99
CA LYS A 643 -9.25 -4.18 17.35
C LYS A 643 -8.16 -4.64 18.33
N GLN A 644 -7.71 -3.81 19.26
CA GLN A 644 -6.74 -4.26 20.28
C GLN A 644 -7.35 -5.26 21.24
N ILE A 645 -8.64 -5.09 21.58
CA ILE A 645 -9.40 -6.00 22.45
C ILE A 645 -9.53 -7.37 21.79
N SER A 646 -9.88 -7.41 20.51
CA SER A 646 -10.02 -8.67 19.79
C SER A 646 -8.71 -9.44 19.70
N ILE A 647 -7.55 -8.78 19.59
CA ILE A 647 -6.23 -9.43 19.45
C ILE A 647 -5.70 -10.03 20.79
N ASN A 648 -6.45 -9.86 21.89
CA ASN A 648 -6.20 -10.18 23.31
C ASN A 648 -4.84 -10.81 23.74
N PRO A 649 -4.38 -12.01 23.34
CA PRO A 649 -3.06 -12.50 23.78
C PRO A 649 -1.84 -11.94 23.01
N LEU A 650 -2.04 -11.28 21.87
CA LEU A 650 -0.99 -10.81 20.95
C LEU A 650 -0.81 -9.29 20.96
N SER A 651 -1.70 -8.53 21.61
CA SER A 651 -1.57 -7.08 21.71
C SER A 651 -0.47 -6.71 22.70
N SER A 652 0.35 -5.73 22.35
CA SER A 652 1.39 -5.21 23.25
C SER A 652 0.84 -4.33 24.38
N ILE A 653 -0.43 -3.96 24.33
CA ILE A 653 -1.12 -3.14 25.35
C ILE A 653 -1.84 -4.05 26.37
N TYR A 654 -1.72 -5.37 26.21
CA TYR A 654 -2.29 -6.37 27.12
C TYR A 654 -1.38 -6.64 28.32
N LYS A 655 -1.94 -6.72 29.53
CA LYS A 655 -1.30 -7.29 30.73
C LYS A 655 -2.19 -8.39 31.30
N LYS A 656 -1.60 -9.56 31.53
CA LYS A 656 -2.27 -10.68 32.21
C LYS A 656 -2.07 -10.51 33.72
N ASP A 657 -2.79 -9.57 34.33
CA ASP A 657 -2.80 -9.41 35.79
C ASP A 657 -4.19 -9.83 36.30
N SER A 658 -4.28 -11.05 36.87
CA SER A 658 -5.49 -11.72 37.41
C SER A 658 -6.61 -12.02 36.39
N ASP A 659 -7.59 -12.85 36.76
CA ASP A 659 -8.68 -13.39 35.90
C ASP A 659 -9.63 -12.36 35.26
N GLN A 660 -9.24 -11.09 35.20
CA GLN A 660 -9.98 -10.02 34.53
C GLN A 660 -9.21 -9.46 33.33
N PHE A 661 -9.93 -9.31 32.22
CA PHE A 661 -9.43 -8.75 30.97
C PHE A 661 -9.02 -7.28 31.12
N ASN A 662 -7.74 -7.00 31.39
CA ASN A 662 -7.25 -5.63 31.57
C ASN A 662 -6.31 -5.20 30.44
N ILE A 663 -6.90 -4.53 29.44
CA ILE A 663 -6.12 -3.72 28.49
C ILE A 663 -5.61 -2.48 29.24
N ILE A 664 -4.35 -2.10 29.02
CA ILE A 664 -3.78 -0.84 29.54
C ILE A 664 -4.41 0.33 28.78
N LEU A 665 -5.67 0.62 29.07
CA LEU A 665 -6.32 1.86 28.66
C LEU A 665 -6.11 2.89 29.77
N THR A 666 -5.92 4.13 29.37
CA THR A 666 -6.04 5.22 30.33
C THR A 666 -7.49 5.29 30.83
N GLU A 667 -7.73 5.57 32.10
CA GLU A 667 -9.09 5.75 32.68
C GLU A 667 -10.09 6.50 31.78
N PRO A 668 -9.75 7.67 31.19
CA PRO A 668 -10.69 8.37 30.31
C PRO A 668 -11.06 7.57 29.05
N ASP A 669 -10.15 6.77 28.50
CA ASP A 669 -10.43 5.93 27.33
C ASP A 669 -11.33 4.74 27.71
N LYS A 670 -11.16 4.19 28.91
CA LYS A 670 -12.01 3.11 29.42
C LYS A 670 -13.46 3.60 29.57
N ILE A 671 -13.64 4.78 30.16
CA ILE A 671 -14.96 5.42 30.32
C ILE A 671 -15.56 5.81 28.96
N LEU A 672 -14.76 6.41 28.07
CA LEU A 672 -15.23 6.78 26.74
C LEU A 672 -15.71 5.55 25.97
N LEU A 673 -14.97 4.45 26.03
CA LEU A 673 -15.32 3.24 25.32
C LEU A 673 -16.52 2.53 25.95
N SER A 674 -16.66 2.51 27.28
CA SER A 674 -17.86 1.98 27.94
C SER A 674 -19.11 2.77 27.56
N ASN A 675 -19.03 4.11 27.55
CA ASN A 675 -20.17 4.96 27.19
C ASN A 675 -20.56 4.77 25.71
N ASN A 676 -19.59 4.71 24.80
CA ASN A 676 -19.89 4.45 23.39
C ASN A 676 -20.47 3.05 23.15
N LEU A 677 -20.03 2.04 23.91
CA LEU A 677 -20.59 0.69 23.82
C LEU A 677 -22.01 0.62 24.38
N SER A 678 -22.30 1.33 25.48
CA SER A 678 -23.66 1.44 26.02
C SER A 678 -24.60 2.18 25.07
N ASP A 679 -24.13 3.26 24.44
CA ASP A 679 -24.90 4.03 23.45
C ASP A 679 -25.25 3.18 22.22
N LEU A 680 -24.36 2.25 21.86
CA LEU A 680 -24.57 1.30 20.75
C LEU A 680 -25.27 0.01 21.17
N ASN A 681 -25.59 -0.16 22.45
CA ASN A 681 -26.15 -1.38 23.04
C ASN A 681 -25.32 -2.65 22.71
N ILE A 682 -23.99 -2.54 22.75
CA ILE A 682 -23.05 -3.63 22.45
C ILE A 682 -22.46 -4.16 23.76
N ASN A 683 -22.72 -5.43 24.07
CA ASN A 683 -22.03 -6.11 25.17
C ASN A 683 -20.62 -6.57 24.75
N TRP A 684 -19.69 -6.50 25.70
CA TRP A 684 -18.28 -6.89 25.57
C TRP A 684 -18.08 -8.35 25.13
N GLU A 685 -18.98 -9.23 25.56
CA GLU A 685 -18.94 -10.66 25.28
C GLU A 685 -19.13 -11.00 23.80
N TYR A 686 -19.75 -10.10 23.03
CA TYR A 686 -19.98 -10.30 21.59
C TYR A 686 -18.80 -9.89 20.70
N ILE A 687 -17.70 -9.38 21.28
CA ILE A 687 -16.49 -9.07 20.51
C ILE A 687 -15.81 -10.36 20.10
N ILE A 688 -15.73 -10.59 18.79
CA ILE A 688 -14.99 -11.73 18.23
C ILE A 688 -13.50 -11.55 18.51
N PHE A 689 -12.95 -12.40 19.38
CA PHE A 689 -11.51 -12.49 19.61
C PHE A 689 -10.80 -13.08 18.39
N GLY A 690 -9.67 -12.46 18.02
CA GLY A 690 -8.75 -12.92 16.99
C GLY A 690 -7.90 -14.09 17.50
N PRO A 691 -7.36 -14.92 16.61
CA PRO A 691 -6.98 -16.28 16.95
C PRO A 691 -5.55 -16.37 17.48
N THR A 692 -5.30 -17.48 18.19
CA THR A 692 -3.99 -17.92 18.67
C THR A 692 -3.16 -18.61 17.56
N PHE A 693 -3.80 -19.02 16.45
CA PHE A 693 -3.18 -19.81 15.36
C PHE A 693 -3.57 -19.30 13.95
N LEU A 694 -2.65 -19.46 12.98
CA LEU A 694 -2.73 -18.83 11.64
C LEU A 694 -2.68 -19.80 10.45
N GLN A 695 -2.74 -21.12 10.69
CA GLN A 695 -2.70 -22.12 9.63
C GLN A 695 -3.98 -22.93 9.63
N LEU A 696 -4.60 -23.06 8.45
CA LEU A 696 -5.62 -24.07 8.23
C LEU A 696 -4.93 -25.44 8.17
N PRO A 697 -5.49 -26.49 8.78
CA PRO A 697 -5.04 -27.85 8.58
C PRO A 697 -5.29 -28.22 7.12
N SER A 698 -4.23 -28.61 6.40
CA SER A 698 -4.29 -28.90 4.96
C SER A 698 -5.01 -30.21 4.64
N ASP A 699 -4.96 -31.17 5.57
CA ASP A 699 -5.32 -32.56 5.25
C ASP A 699 -6.77 -32.90 5.64
N SER A 700 -7.35 -32.15 6.58
CA SER A 700 -8.71 -32.38 7.10
C SER A 700 -9.78 -31.46 6.52
N LEU A 701 -9.41 -30.33 5.90
CA LEU A 701 -10.34 -29.33 5.35
C LEU A 701 -10.19 -29.17 3.83
N SER A 702 -11.26 -29.44 3.09
CA SER A 702 -11.32 -29.19 1.64
C SER A 702 -12.28 -28.04 1.31
N ILE A 703 -11.84 -27.09 0.47
CA ILE A 703 -12.66 -25.95 0.01
C ILE A 703 -12.84 -26.04 -1.50
N VAL A 704 -14.05 -26.32 -1.95
CA VAL A 704 -14.37 -26.63 -3.34
C VAL A 704 -15.19 -25.50 -3.97
N THR A 705 -14.52 -24.68 -4.79
CA THR A 705 -15.15 -23.50 -5.43
C THR A 705 -15.43 -23.65 -6.93
N SER A 706 -14.75 -24.56 -7.64
CA SER A 706 -14.86 -24.68 -9.11
C SER A 706 -14.49 -26.07 -9.66
N LYS A 707 -14.60 -27.12 -8.83
CA LYS A 707 -14.26 -28.50 -9.23
C LYS A 707 -15.34 -29.14 -10.11
N TYR A 708 -16.61 -28.78 -9.88
CA TYR A 708 -17.75 -29.44 -10.51
C TYR A 708 -18.44 -28.55 -11.53
N CYS A 709 -18.93 -29.15 -12.61
CA CYS A 709 -19.58 -28.41 -13.70
C CYS A 709 -20.85 -27.65 -13.25
N PHE A 710 -21.59 -28.16 -12.24
CA PHE A 710 -22.76 -27.47 -11.69
C PHE A 710 -22.43 -26.12 -11.03
N GLN A 711 -21.14 -25.87 -10.73
CA GLN A 711 -20.64 -24.61 -10.17
C GLN A 711 -20.48 -23.50 -11.24
N SER A 712 -20.96 -23.70 -12.48
CA SER A 712 -21.06 -22.63 -13.45
C SER A 712 -22.46 -22.02 -13.45
N LYS A 713 -22.56 -20.70 -13.19
CA LYS A 713 -23.82 -19.94 -13.34
C LYS A 713 -24.30 -19.84 -14.79
N SER A 714 -23.51 -20.29 -15.77
CA SER A 714 -23.88 -20.26 -17.19
C SER A 714 -24.85 -21.38 -17.58
N LEU A 715 -25.02 -22.41 -16.75
CA LEU A 715 -25.86 -23.57 -17.05
C LEU A 715 -27.32 -23.32 -16.62
N PRO A 716 -28.32 -23.93 -17.29
CA PRO A 716 -29.71 -23.88 -16.86
C PRO A 716 -29.90 -24.47 -15.45
N HIS A 717 -30.80 -23.89 -14.65
CA HIS A 717 -31.06 -24.32 -13.26
C HIS A 717 -31.43 -25.80 -13.12
N SER A 718 -32.21 -26.35 -14.07
CA SER A 718 -32.57 -27.77 -14.09
C SER A 718 -31.36 -28.69 -14.27
N CYS A 719 -30.40 -28.28 -15.11
CA CYS A 719 -29.14 -29.00 -15.31
C CYS A 719 -28.25 -28.92 -14.07
N ILE A 720 -28.13 -27.74 -13.46
CA ILE A 720 -27.38 -27.55 -12.21
C ILE A 720 -27.92 -28.49 -11.12
N ASN A 721 -29.24 -28.54 -10.93
CA ASN A 721 -29.88 -29.38 -9.92
C ASN A 721 -29.68 -30.89 -10.21
N GLY A 722 -29.82 -31.32 -11.47
CA GLY A 722 -29.55 -32.70 -11.87
C GLY A 722 -28.12 -33.14 -11.58
N MET A 723 -27.15 -32.32 -12.01
CA MET A 723 -25.72 -32.57 -11.81
C MET A 723 -25.31 -32.48 -10.33
N PHE A 724 -25.93 -31.60 -9.56
CA PHE A 724 -25.73 -31.52 -8.11
C PHE A 724 -26.20 -32.80 -7.42
N LYS A 725 -27.39 -33.33 -7.77
CA LYS A 725 -27.88 -34.60 -7.22
C LYS A 725 -26.99 -35.78 -7.57
N GLU A 726 -26.44 -35.80 -8.78
CA GLU A 726 -25.48 -36.82 -9.22
C GLU A 726 -24.17 -36.75 -8.42
N THR A 727 -23.60 -35.55 -8.26
CA THR A 727 -22.37 -35.36 -7.47
C THR A 727 -22.56 -35.68 -5.98
N LEU A 728 -23.72 -35.38 -5.39
CA LEU A 728 -24.04 -35.82 -4.03
C LEU A 728 -24.05 -37.35 -3.89
N ARG A 729 -24.62 -38.06 -4.86
CA ARG A 729 -24.69 -39.54 -4.85
C ARG A 729 -23.33 -40.19 -5.06
N ASN A 730 -22.47 -39.61 -5.89
CA ASN A 730 -21.19 -40.20 -6.26
C ASN A 730 -20.09 -39.87 -5.25
N ASP A 731 -19.94 -38.59 -4.90
CA ASP A 731 -18.77 -38.10 -4.15
C ASP A 731 -19.07 -37.87 -2.65
N PHE A 732 -20.34 -37.66 -2.27
CA PHE A 732 -20.72 -37.23 -0.93
C PHE A 732 -21.77 -38.10 -0.23
N ASN A 733 -21.98 -39.34 -0.67
CA ASN A 733 -23.05 -40.22 -0.17
C ASN A 733 -22.99 -40.52 1.34
N GLN A 734 -21.79 -40.45 1.94
CA GLN A 734 -21.56 -40.71 3.36
C GLN A 734 -21.42 -39.44 4.20
N TYR A 735 -21.57 -38.25 3.61
CA TYR A 735 -21.41 -36.97 4.30
C TYR A 735 -22.70 -36.53 5.00
N PHE A 736 -22.55 -35.87 6.14
CA PHE A 736 -23.63 -35.15 6.79
C PHE A 736 -23.75 -33.75 6.17
N ILE A 737 -24.92 -33.44 5.61
CA ILE A 737 -25.15 -32.21 4.83
C ILE A 737 -25.69 -31.10 5.73
N ILE A 738 -25.06 -29.93 5.63
CA ILE A 738 -25.47 -28.71 6.31
C ILE A 738 -25.49 -27.59 5.28
N SER A 739 -26.60 -26.85 5.20
CA SER A 739 -26.73 -25.68 4.33
C SER A 739 -26.87 -24.43 5.16
N THR A 740 -26.07 -23.42 4.83
CA THR A 740 -26.04 -22.15 5.56
C THR A 740 -26.33 -21.00 4.64
N ASP A 741 -27.13 -20.03 5.10
CA ASP A 741 -27.39 -18.80 4.38
C ASP A 741 -27.60 -17.62 5.34
N ALA A 742 -27.57 -16.40 4.82
CA ALA A 742 -27.85 -15.19 5.55
C ALA A 742 -28.63 -14.18 4.71
N SER A 743 -29.43 -13.35 5.36
CA SER A 743 -30.20 -12.30 4.69
C SER A 743 -30.09 -10.97 5.44
N LYS A 744 -30.22 -9.88 4.68
CA LYS A 744 -30.10 -8.50 5.19
C LYS A 744 -31.22 -7.62 4.65
N SER A 745 -32.04 -7.09 5.55
CA SER A 745 -32.98 -6.00 5.29
C SER A 745 -32.39 -4.65 5.75
N GLN A 746 -33.14 -3.55 5.58
CA GLN A 746 -32.70 -2.23 6.06
C GLN A 746 -32.56 -2.15 7.59
N ARG A 747 -33.26 -3.02 8.34
CA ARG A 747 -33.36 -2.95 9.81
C ARG A 747 -32.86 -4.19 10.53
N ILE A 748 -32.77 -5.34 9.86
CA ILE A 748 -32.45 -6.62 10.47
C ILE A 748 -31.48 -7.38 9.57
N THR A 749 -30.58 -8.12 10.20
CA THR A 749 -29.74 -9.13 9.54
C THR A 749 -30.00 -10.47 10.21
N SER A 750 -30.16 -11.53 9.44
CA SER A 750 -30.42 -12.87 9.96
C SER A 750 -29.45 -13.88 9.35
N ILE A 751 -29.22 -14.95 10.10
CA ILE A 751 -28.46 -16.13 9.69
C ILE A 751 -29.37 -17.34 9.80
N ALA A 752 -29.21 -18.32 8.93
CA ALA A 752 -29.94 -19.56 8.95
C ALA A 752 -29.03 -20.76 8.66
N GLU A 753 -29.40 -21.87 9.29
CA GLU A 753 -28.91 -23.19 8.96
C GLU A 753 -30.07 -24.15 8.72
N VAL A 754 -29.84 -25.05 7.79
CA VAL A 754 -30.64 -26.24 7.58
C VAL A 754 -29.73 -27.47 7.54
N SER A 755 -29.98 -28.42 8.44
CA SER A 755 -29.43 -29.77 8.41
C SER A 755 -30.55 -30.79 8.18
N GLU A 756 -30.20 -32.08 8.11
CA GLU A 756 -31.18 -33.17 7.98
C GLU A 756 -32.14 -33.28 9.18
N PHE A 757 -31.68 -32.93 10.39
CA PHE A 757 -32.42 -33.15 11.64
C PHE A 757 -32.89 -31.85 12.31
N SER A 758 -32.31 -30.71 11.95
CA SER A 758 -32.60 -29.43 12.57
C SER A 758 -32.56 -28.29 11.55
N SER A 759 -33.34 -27.24 11.84
CA SER A 759 -33.20 -25.96 11.16
C SER A 759 -33.26 -24.88 12.21
N PHE A 760 -32.35 -23.92 12.15
CA PHE A 760 -32.29 -22.82 13.09
C PHE A 760 -32.01 -21.51 12.38
N ALA A 761 -32.51 -20.43 12.95
CA ALA A 761 -32.28 -19.11 12.42
C ALA A 761 -32.19 -18.11 13.57
N PHE A 762 -31.25 -17.18 13.47
CA PHE A 762 -31.01 -16.18 14.49
C PHE A 762 -30.92 -14.78 13.87
N ARG A 763 -31.34 -13.79 14.66
CA ARG A 763 -31.12 -12.39 14.31
C ARG A 763 -29.80 -11.90 14.86
N ILE A 764 -29.06 -11.22 14.00
CA ILE A 764 -27.86 -10.50 14.35
C ILE A 764 -28.07 -9.00 14.13
N HIS A 765 -27.26 -8.18 14.78
CA HIS A 765 -27.40 -6.73 14.71
C HIS A 765 -27.22 -6.20 13.27
N HIS A 766 -28.15 -5.35 12.82
CA HIS A 766 -28.29 -4.88 11.43
C HIS A 766 -27.08 -4.14 10.84
N THR A 767 -26.16 -3.68 11.69
CA THR A 767 -24.89 -3.07 11.28
C THR A 767 -23.93 -4.06 10.62
N ASN A 768 -24.15 -5.37 10.81
CA ASN A 768 -23.33 -6.40 10.18
C ASN A 768 -23.53 -6.42 8.66
N SER A 769 -22.45 -6.66 7.94
CA SER A 769 -22.50 -6.87 6.48
C SER A 769 -23.04 -8.26 6.17
N ILE A 770 -23.60 -8.45 4.96
CA ILE A 770 -24.04 -9.78 4.50
C ILE A 770 -22.89 -10.79 4.55
N PHE A 771 -21.69 -10.39 4.12
CA PHE A 771 -20.47 -11.18 4.24
C PHE A 771 -20.18 -11.64 5.68
N THR A 772 -20.38 -10.76 6.66
CA THR A 772 -20.20 -11.11 8.08
C THR A 772 -21.25 -12.09 8.53
N ALA A 773 -22.50 -11.92 8.08
CA ALA A 773 -23.62 -12.78 8.41
C ALA A 773 -23.43 -14.18 7.85
N GLU A 774 -23.06 -14.33 6.57
CA GLU A 774 -22.77 -15.61 5.92
C GLU A 774 -21.63 -16.36 6.65
N ALA A 775 -20.54 -15.66 7.00
CA ALA A 775 -19.44 -16.27 7.75
C ALA A 775 -19.85 -16.69 9.18
N LEU A 776 -20.75 -15.92 9.82
CA LEU A 776 -21.31 -16.27 11.13
C LEU A 776 -22.29 -17.45 11.04
N ALA A 777 -23.06 -17.57 9.95
CA ALA A 777 -23.94 -18.71 9.71
C ALA A 777 -23.12 -20.01 9.73
N ILE A 778 -21.99 -20.06 9.01
CA ILE A 778 -21.07 -21.21 9.04
C ILE A 778 -20.45 -21.40 10.44
N CYS A 779 -20.12 -20.32 11.17
CA CYS A 779 -19.59 -20.46 12.53
C CYS A 779 -20.61 -21.10 13.48
N GLN A 780 -21.85 -20.63 13.44
CA GLN A 780 -22.94 -21.17 14.26
C GLN A 780 -23.21 -22.63 13.88
N ALA A 781 -23.12 -22.92 12.59
CA ALA A 781 -23.27 -24.25 12.06
C ALA A 781 -22.23 -25.25 12.55
N ILE A 782 -21.05 -24.78 12.92
CA ILE A 782 -20.03 -25.64 13.52
C ILE A 782 -20.30 -25.88 15.01
N ASP A 783 -20.92 -24.92 15.70
CA ASP A 783 -21.16 -24.94 17.15
C ASP A 783 -22.36 -25.81 17.53
N ASP A 784 -23.42 -25.77 16.74
CA ASP A 784 -24.68 -26.49 17.03
C ASP A 784 -24.61 -27.99 16.66
N LEU A 785 -23.48 -28.48 16.15
CA LEU A 785 -23.30 -29.89 15.80
C LEU A 785 -22.98 -30.75 17.02
N ALA A 786 -23.93 -31.58 17.42
CA ALA A 786 -23.64 -32.79 18.19
C ALA A 786 -22.77 -33.70 17.32
N ILE A 787 -21.59 -34.11 17.83
CA ILE A 787 -20.51 -34.80 17.10
C ILE A 787 -21.06 -35.95 16.23
N PRO A 788 -21.14 -35.80 14.89
CA PRO A 788 -21.52 -36.90 14.02
C PRO A 788 -20.28 -37.74 13.72
N ASP A 789 -20.40 -39.07 13.70
CA ASP A 789 -19.35 -39.99 13.25
C ASP A 789 -19.05 -39.89 11.73
N LYS A 790 -19.84 -39.10 11.00
CA LYS A 790 -19.75 -38.91 9.54
C LYS A 790 -18.91 -37.67 9.16
N PRO A 791 -18.27 -37.66 7.98
CA PRO A 791 -17.63 -36.46 7.44
C PRO A 791 -18.66 -35.36 7.15
N LEU A 792 -18.27 -34.09 7.33
CA LEU A 792 -19.18 -32.94 7.25
C LEU A 792 -19.10 -32.26 5.88
N LEU A 793 -20.26 -31.98 5.27
CA LEU A 793 -20.39 -31.21 4.03
C LEU A 793 -21.20 -29.94 4.29
N PHE A 794 -20.54 -28.78 4.24
CA PHE A 794 -21.18 -27.49 4.31
C PHE A 794 -21.46 -26.95 2.90
N LEU A 795 -22.70 -26.59 2.67
CA LEU A 795 -23.22 -25.98 1.47
C LEU A 795 -23.41 -24.49 1.72
N THR A 796 -22.73 -23.67 0.94
CA THR A 796 -22.87 -22.20 1.00
C THR A 796 -22.83 -21.60 -0.39
N ASP A 797 -23.66 -20.60 -0.62
CA ASP A 797 -23.66 -19.80 -1.83
C ASP A 797 -22.70 -18.60 -1.77
N SER A 798 -22.14 -18.33 -0.58
CA SER A 798 -21.16 -17.27 -0.38
C SER A 798 -19.79 -17.62 -0.97
N PHE A 799 -19.65 -17.32 -2.26
CA PHE A 799 -18.35 -17.40 -2.93
C PHE A 799 -17.30 -16.51 -2.23
N SER A 800 -17.75 -15.39 -1.67
CA SER A 800 -16.89 -14.38 -1.05
C SER A 800 -16.25 -14.88 0.25
N VAL A 801 -17.00 -15.59 1.10
CA VAL A 801 -16.48 -16.19 2.34
C VAL A 801 -15.51 -17.32 2.03
N LEU A 802 -15.83 -18.20 1.07
CA LEU A 802 -14.95 -19.29 0.65
C LEU A 802 -13.64 -18.76 0.03
N LEU A 803 -13.72 -17.73 -0.80
CA LEU A 803 -12.53 -17.07 -1.35
C LEU A 803 -11.68 -16.41 -0.26
N ALA A 804 -12.31 -15.84 0.78
CA ALA A 804 -11.61 -15.25 1.92
C ALA A 804 -10.91 -16.29 2.79
N LEU A 805 -11.48 -17.50 2.94
CA LEU A 805 -10.86 -18.64 3.59
C LEU A 805 -9.67 -19.18 2.77
N GLN A 806 -9.83 -19.37 1.47
CA GLN A 806 -8.75 -19.80 0.57
C GLN A 806 -7.57 -18.81 0.54
N ASN A 807 -7.84 -17.51 0.65
CA ASN A 807 -6.83 -16.45 0.66
C ASN A 807 -6.59 -15.89 2.06
N PHE A 808 -6.64 -16.74 3.09
CA PHE A 808 -6.49 -16.30 4.47
C PHE A 808 -5.14 -15.61 4.73
N SER A 809 -5.22 -14.48 5.44
CA SER A 809 -4.09 -13.67 5.84
C SER A 809 -4.35 -13.03 7.20
N SER A 810 -3.28 -12.53 7.85
CA SER A 810 -3.40 -11.76 9.09
C SER A 810 -4.22 -10.46 8.98
N LYS A 811 -4.54 -10.03 7.75
CA LYS A 811 -5.38 -8.86 7.46
C LYS A 811 -6.84 -9.22 7.16
N SER A 812 -7.18 -10.51 7.13
CA SER A 812 -8.54 -10.95 6.88
C SER A 812 -9.50 -10.43 7.97
N PRO A 813 -10.81 -10.33 7.70
CA PRO A 813 -11.79 -9.94 8.72
C PRO A 813 -11.74 -10.84 9.96
N SER A 814 -12.05 -10.31 11.14
CA SER A 814 -12.03 -11.07 12.40
C SER A 814 -13.00 -12.25 12.40
N VAL A 815 -14.14 -12.13 11.71
CA VAL A 815 -15.10 -13.22 11.54
C VAL A 815 -14.49 -14.44 10.82
N ILE A 816 -13.65 -14.21 9.80
CA ILE A 816 -12.95 -15.29 9.09
C ILE A 816 -11.91 -15.97 9.99
N HIS A 817 -11.26 -15.19 10.86
CA HIS A 817 -10.35 -15.75 11.84
C HIS A 817 -11.08 -16.64 12.86
N LYS A 818 -12.27 -16.23 13.33
CA LYS A 818 -13.14 -17.06 14.20
C LYS A 818 -13.58 -18.34 13.50
N LEU A 819 -14.00 -18.22 12.23
CA LEU A 819 -14.42 -19.36 11.43
C LEU A 819 -13.29 -20.40 11.29
N ILE A 820 -12.07 -19.95 10.98
CA ILE A 820 -10.90 -20.85 10.90
C ILE A 820 -10.62 -21.51 12.24
N HIS A 821 -10.66 -20.76 13.35
CA HIS A 821 -10.45 -21.34 14.67
C HIS A 821 -11.42 -22.48 14.94
N LYS A 822 -12.72 -22.27 14.67
CA LYS A 822 -13.76 -23.29 14.85
C LYS A 822 -13.56 -24.48 13.92
N LEU A 823 -13.20 -24.24 12.65
CA LEU A 823 -12.88 -25.32 11.71
C LEU A 823 -11.69 -26.16 12.18
N VAL A 824 -10.64 -25.52 12.71
CA VAL A 824 -9.45 -26.22 13.22
C VAL A 824 -9.81 -27.04 14.46
N GLU A 825 -10.46 -26.42 15.44
CA GLU A 825 -10.92 -27.07 16.66
C GLU A 825 -11.79 -28.29 16.34
N LYS A 826 -12.71 -28.13 15.37
CA LYS A 826 -13.59 -29.22 14.98
C LYS A 826 -12.86 -30.31 14.18
N SER A 827 -11.88 -29.95 13.36
CA SER A 827 -11.03 -30.91 12.64
C SER A 827 -10.16 -31.78 13.54
N LEU A 828 -9.93 -31.40 14.80
CA LEU A 828 -9.25 -32.26 15.78
C LEU A 828 -10.15 -33.40 16.29
N THR A 829 -11.47 -33.26 16.14
CA THR A 829 -12.46 -34.24 16.64
C THR A 829 -13.17 -35.01 15.53
N ASN A 830 -13.26 -34.46 14.30
CA ASN A 830 -13.88 -35.10 13.14
C ASN A 830 -12.89 -35.22 11.97
N ASN A 831 -12.91 -36.37 11.29
CA ASN A 831 -11.86 -36.73 10.33
C ASN A 831 -11.83 -35.89 9.04
N HIS A 832 -12.97 -35.39 8.53
CA HIS A 832 -12.99 -34.57 7.29
C HIS A 832 -14.15 -33.55 7.24
N ILE A 833 -13.81 -32.30 6.91
CA ILE A 833 -14.74 -31.19 6.67
C ILE A 833 -14.59 -30.69 5.22
N THR A 834 -15.71 -30.57 4.50
CA THR A 834 -15.73 -30.03 3.13
C THR A 834 -16.66 -28.82 3.05
N LEU A 835 -16.13 -27.69 2.58
CA LEU A 835 -16.90 -26.49 2.25
C LEU A 835 -17.11 -26.45 0.73
N LEU A 836 -18.36 -26.60 0.29
CA LEU A 836 -18.74 -26.66 -1.12
C LEU A 836 -19.50 -25.39 -1.52
N TRP A 837 -18.99 -24.70 -2.54
CA TRP A 837 -19.70 -23.57 -3.12
C TRP A 837 -20.84 -24.03 -4.02
N ILE A 838 -22.00 -23.40 -3.87
CA ILE A 838 -23.18 -23.63 -4.70
C ILE A 838 -23.65 -22.31 -5.33
N PRO A 839 -24.13 -22.29 -6.59
CA PRO A 839 -24.79 -21.11 -7.12
C PRO A 839 -26.11 -20.82 -6.39
N GLY A 840 -26.27 -19.62 -5.80
CA GLY A 840 -27.54 -19.18 -5.23
C GLY A 840 -28.68 -19.11 -6.26
N HIS A 841 -29.93 -19.24 -5.79
CA HIS A 841 -31.17 -19.26 -6.58
C HIS A 841 -31.22 -20.29 -7.72
N SER A 842 -30.54 -21.42 -7.55
CA SER A 842 -30.40 -22.46 -8.58
C SER A 842 -31.31 -23.67 -8.39
N THR A 843 -32.38 -23.54 -7.60
CA THR A 843 -33.36 -24.62 -7.29
C THR A 843 -32.80 -25.81 -6.50
N ILE A 844 -31.65 -25.63 -5.85
CA ILE A 844 -31.08 -26.63 -4.94
C ILE A 844 -31.82 -26.58 -3.61
N LEU A 845 -32.58 -27.65 -3.32
CA LEU A 845 -33.52 -27.75 -2.20
C LEU A 845 -32.94 -27.27 -0.86
N TRP A 846 -31.74 -27.73 -0.50
CA TRP A 846 -31.08 -27.40 0.77
C TRP A 846 -30.76 -25.90 0.89
N ASN A 847 -30.25 -25.30 -0.18
CA ASN A 847 -29.88 -23.89 -0.22
C ASN A 847 -31.12 -22.99 -0.23
N GLU A 848 -32.13 -23.31 -1.05
CA GLU A 848 -33.38 -22.56 -1.10
C GLU A 848 -34.12 -22.59 0.26
N LYS A 849 -34.04 -23.71 0.98
CA LYS A 849 -34.63 -23.81 2.32
C LYS A 849 -33.88 -22.92 3.34
N ALA A 850 -32.55 -22.85 3.25
CA ALA A 850 -31.76 -21.96 4.09
C ALA A 850 -32.03 -20.47 3.78
N ASP A 851 -32.07 -20.09 2.50
CA ASP A 851 -32.41 -18.73 2.03
C ASP A 851 -33.80 -18.30 2.50
N PHE A 852 -34.79 -19.19 2.32
CA PHE A 852 -36.15 -18.94 2.75
C PHE A 852 -36.26 -18.71 4.26
N ILE A 853 -35.63 -19.56 5.07
CA ILE A 853 -35.63 -19.41 6.54
C ILE A 853 -34.90 -18.13 6.95
N ALA A 854 -33.77 -17.80 6.30
CA ALA A 854 -33.06 -16.56 6.56
C ALA A 854 -33.96 -15.35 6.30
N LYS A 855 -34.60 -15.28 5.12
CA LYS A 855 -35.52 -14.19 4.72
C LYS A 855 -36.74 -14.06 5.60
N LEU A 856 -37.39 -15.17 5.95
CA LEU A 856 -38.54 -15.18 6.86
C LEU A 856 -38.21 -14.43 8.16
N VAL A 857 -37.06 -14.73 8.76
CA VAL A 857 -36.64 -14.12 10.03
C VAL A 857 -36.19 -12.66 9.86
N THR A 858 -35.77 -12.26 8.65
CA THR A 858 -35.44 -10.86 8.34
C THR A 858 -36.67 -9.98 8.11
N GLU A 859 -37.71 -10.52 7.49
CA GLU A 859 -38.88 -9.78 7.00
C GLU A 859 -40.06 -9.79 7.98
N HIS A 860 -40.24 -10.85 8.74
CA HIS A 860 -41.30 -10.97 9.74
C HIS A 860 -40.73 -10.86 11.15
N SER A 861 -41.26 -9.98 12.02
CA SER A 861 -41.04 -10.06 13.48
C SER A 861 -41.41 -11.46 13.97
N PRO A 862 -40.70 -12.05 14.96
CA PRO A 862 -40.99 -13.40 15.42
C PRO A 862 -42.46 -13.54 15.85
#